data_AF-A0A1V3IEU1-F1
#
_entry.id   AF-A0A1V3IEU1-F1
#
_cell.length_a   1.000
_cell.length_b   1.000
_cell.length_c   1.000
_cell.angle_alpha   90.00
_cell.angle_beta   90.00
_cell.angle_gamma   90.00
#
_symmetry.space_group_name_H-M   'P 1'
#
loop_
_entity.id
_entity.type
_entity.pdbx_description
1 polymer ?
#
loop_
_entity_poly.entity_id
_entity_poly.type
_entity_poly.pdbx_seq_one_letter_code
_entity_poly.pdbx_strand_id
1 'polypeptide(L)'
;MKLHHAVKASYIAISCAILSATIPASASNDAFSFNKADSILSDKVFYQIGGGVGYMAPPSRGSIPAAEFGIGWKANLMCGNFDIKTSIKNQLNGLTEGFKDLYSNVIESATGAVASLPAMVIQRANPQLYDILTNGLYQGRIDFNNLKTSCEEMSKKLADLTLNGRWSESADMESYKKITSDEPDATRAKKKLEESQGREGKEWVGGQKRGGQGQEPIKIVEDVAKAGYNMQNKRNVLDTGRVSTSNCSGLLCQTWDNPKDMTDWLTNVIGEKQITTCKTDCGTPSSSRAGVGLTQEIEQENIKAVTQLQKALNMNTPSVEVLAELSSTTVPVTRGLIESLREDPDAQVLGQRLASEIAVAKTMEKMLLARRSVLTGMREPNVANNQDAQVELEKVLTLIDREIGQIRMEIDLQKSLTGNSAVAILQNKELREYNAGTSNVARDSVDKRISDLANGINRNTAELAEADNIHIPRNNVILDIPQPSNSYSYTGTGGTANSTGIGNSTYPSISAIEGNAFEQATGLLRKFEGFISKADWDVNAHRAGYGSDTITKADGTIVKVTPGMSVSREDAERDLARRTQEFANRVKRDISPEAWDKLPPKAQAVLTSYAYNYGSLTRTKSVITAAQESARTGDMTALANAIRNRQVDNNGVNARRRNQEADYILGK
;
A
#
# COMPACT_ATOMS: atom_id res chain seq x y z
N MET A 1 -35.26 42.64 -67.33
CA MET A 1 -36.35 43.41 -67.96
C MET A 1 -37.56 42.49 -68.01
N LYS A 2 -38.75 42.70 -67.43
CA LYS A 2 -39.45 43.79 -66.72
C LYS A 2 -40.44 43.08 -65.76
N LEU A 3 -40.38 43.33 -64.46
CA LEU A 3 -41.13 44.33 -63.67
C LEU A 3 -42.60 43.95 -63.30
N HIS A 4 -42.78 43.68 -62.00
CA HIS A 4 -43.85 44.04 -61.05
C HIS A 4 -45.31 43.61 -61.26
N HIS A 5 -45.91 43.00 -60.22
CA HIS A 5 -46.93 43.54 -59.29
C HIS A 5 -47.11 42.49 -58.16
N ALA A 6 -46.79 42.72 -56.88
CA ALA A 6 -47.38 43.60 -55.85
C ALA A 6 -48.46 42.92 -54.96
N VAL A 7 -48.07 42.63 -53.71
CA VAL A 7 -48.68 43.12 -52.44
C VAL A 7 -49.93 42.43 -51.84
N LYS A 8 -49.69 41.82 -50.64
CA LYS A 8 -50.47 41.78 -49.36
C LYS A 8 -51.87 41.15 -49.36
N ALA A 9 -52.42 40.65 -48.26
CA ALA A 9 -52.02 40.20 -46.92
C ALA A 9 -53.32 39.76 -46.22
N SER A 10 -53.27 38.77 -45.34
CA SER A 10 -53.99 38.69 -44.05
C SER A 10 -54.45 37.28 -43.68
N TYR A 11 -53.72 36.72 -42.70
CA TYR A 11 -54.18 36.09 -41.47
C TYR A 11 -55.30 35.02 -41.46
N ILE A 12 -54.85 33.84 -40.99
CA ILE A 12 -55.48 32.87 -40.08
C ILE A 12 -56.55 31.95 -40.68
N ALA A 13 -56.13 30.71 -40.94
CA ALA A 13 -56.88 29.52 -40.50
C ALA A 13 -55.95 28.30 -40.40
N ILE A 14 -56.19 27.55 -39.33
CA ILE A 14 -55.54 26.36 -38.83
C ILE A 14 -55.63 25.18 -39.82
N SER A 15 -54.53 24.45 -40.02
CA SER A 15 -54.60 23.00 -40.28
C SER A 15 -53.33 22.30 -39.83
N CYS A 16 -53.54 21.42 -38.86
CA CYS A 16 -52.60 20.53 -38.21
C CYS A 16 -52.21 19.43 -39.21
N ALA A 17 -50.97 19.47 -39.71
CA ALA A 17 -50.37 18.36 -40.43
C ALA A 17 -49.41 17.63 -39.50
N ILE A 18 -49.78 16.39 -39.21
CA ILE A 18 -49.07 15.41 -38.38
C ILE A 18 -47.66 15.21 -38.95
N LEU A 19 -46.65 15.79 -38.29
CA LEU A 19 -45.27 15.39 -38.44
C LEU A 19 -45.01 14.23 -37.49
N SER A 20 -44.86 13.04 -38.07
CA SER A 20 -44.28 11.86 -37.43
C SER A 20 -42.84 12.16 -37.03
N ALA A 21 -42.65 12.79 -35.88
CA ALA A 21 -41.37 12.82 -35.20
C ALA A 21 -41.13 11.41 -34.64
N THR A 22 -40.30 10.62 -35.33
CA THR A 22 -39.60 9.51 -34.71
C THR A 22 -38.73 10.10 -33.62
N ILE A 23 -39.23 10.12 -32.39
CA ILE A 23 -38.44 10.40 -31.19
C ILE A 23 -37.40 9.28 -31.15
N PRO A 24 -36.08 9.56 -31.25
CA PRO A 24 -35.10 8.56 -30.90
C PRO A 24 -35.35 8.25 -29.43
N ALA A 25 -35.79 7.03 -29.13
CA ALA A 25 -35.82 6.53 -27.77
C ALA A 25 -34.38 6.62 -27.25
N SER A 26 -34.12 7.62 -26.42
CA SER A 26 -32.94 7.69 -25.58
C SER A 26 -33.00 6.48 -24.67
N ALA A 27 -32.40 5.36 -25.09
CA ALA A 27 -32.07 4.28 -24.18
C ALA A 27 -31.17 4.91 -23.11
N SER A 28 -31.72 5.10 -21.92
CA SER A 28 -30.94 5.40 -20.72
C SER A 28 -29.83 4.35 -20.62
N ASN A 29 -28.58 4.80 -20.54
CA ASN A 29 -27.40 3.93 -20.41
C ASN A 29 -27.33 3.11 -19.10
N ASP A 30 -28.43 3.01 -18.36
CA ASP A 30 -28.61 2.15 -17.18
C ASP A 30 -29.15 0.76 -17.56
N ALA A 31 -28.57 0.13 -18.58
CA ALA A 31 -28.78 -1.30 -18.77
C ALA A 31 -28.12 -2.05 -17.61
N PHE A 32 -28.93 -2.66 -16.74
CA PHE A 32 -28.58 -3.53 -15.60
C PHE A 32 -28.19 -2.87 -14.25
N SER A 33 -28.88 -1.82 -13.81
CA SER A 33 -29.10 -1.68 -12.36
C SER A 33 -30.38 -2.46 -12.00
N PHE A 34 -30.29 -3.39 -11.06
CA PHE A 34 -31.49 -3.95 -10.40
C PHE A 34 -32.08 -2.86 -9.50
N ASN A 35 -32.64 -1.81 -10.10
CA ASN A 35 -33.36 -0.78 -9.39
C ASN A 35 -34.76 -1.34 -9.07
N LYS A 36 -34.98 -1.72 -7.81
CA LYS A 36 -36.30 -2.06 -7.23
C LYS A 36 -37.21 -0.81 -7.14
N ALA A 37 -37.08 0.13 -8.06
CA ALA A 37 -38.05 1.21 -8.21
C ALA A 37 -39.37 0.68 -8.79
N ASP A 38 -39.35 -0.45 -9.53
CA ASP A 38 -40.52 -1.01 -10.26
C ASP A 38 -40.65 -2.55 -10.22
N SER A 39 -39.93 -3.27 -9.36
CA SER A 39 -39.93 -4.75 -9.42
C SER A 39 -41.09 -5.40 -8.64
N ILE A 40 -41.81 -6.32 -9.29
CA ILE A 40 -42.87 -7.24 -8.79
C ILE A 40 -42.41 -8.16 -7.62
N LEU A 41 -41.16 -8.07 -7.19
CA LEU A 41 -40.61 -8.86 -6.08
C LEU A 41 -40.88 -8.21 -4.72
N SER A 42 -41.40 -9.01 -3.79
CA SER A 42 -41.51 -8.64 -2.37
C SER A 42 -40.13 -8.34 -1.77
N ASP A 43 -40.03 -7.30 -0.94
CA ASP A 43 -38.83 -6.89 -0.20
C ASP A 43 -38.21 -8.07 0.55
N LYS A 44 -39.03 -8.90 1.19
CA LYS A 44 -38.56 -10.07 1.95
C LYS A 44 -37.81 -11.06 1.07
N VAL A 45 -38.39 -11.41 -0.08
CA VAL A 45 -37.75 -12.32 -1.05
C VAL A 45 -36.48 -11.68 -1.59
N PHE A 46 -36.53 -10.39 -1.92
CA PHE A 46 -35.41 -9.63 -2.45
C PHE A 46 -34.19 -9.64 -1.51
N TYR A 47 -34.37 -9.43 -0.20
CA TYR A 47 -33.26 -9.48 0.76
C TYR A 47 -32.88 -10.91 1.18
N GLN A 48 -33.81 -11.87 1.15
CA GLN A 48 -33.52 -13.29 1.41
C GLN A 48 -32.58 -13.91 0.37
N ILE A 49 -32.65 -13.47 -0.89
CA ILE A 49 -31.73 -13.90 -1.96
C ILE A 49 -30.44 -13.07 -2.02
N GLY A 50 -30.19 -12.22 -1.02
CA GLY A 50 -28.97 -11.42 -0.88
C GLY A 50 -29.09 -9.95 -1.27
N GLY A 51 -30.19 -9.54 -1.91
CA GLY A 51 -30.37 -8.18 -2.43
C GLY A 51 -29.41 -7.82 -3.57
N GLY A 52 -29.75 -6.78 -4.33
CA GLY A 52 -28.89 -6.20 -5.36
C GLY A 52 -28.69 -7.10 -6.58
N VAL A 53 -27.68 -6.79 -7.40
CA VAL A 53 -27.25 -7.68 -8.49
C VAL A 53 -26.32 -8.77 -7.92
N GLY A 54 -26.54 -10.04 -8.28
CA GLY A 54 -25.73 -11.18 -7.79
C GLY A 54 -24.27 -11.21 -8.24
N TYR A 55 -23.78 -10.12 -8.83
CA TYR A 55 -22.41 -9.91 -9.27
C TYR A 55 -22.05 -8.43 -9.08
N MET A 56 -20.78 -8.13 -8.82
CA MET A 56 -20.32 -6.74 -8.73
C MET A 56 -20.34 -6.07 -10.10
N ALA A 57 -20.81 -4.81 -10.16
CA ALA A 57 -20.75 -4.03 -11.38
C ALA A 57 -19.28 -3.90 -11.86
N PRO A 58 -19.02 -3.99 -13.17
CA PRO A 58 -17.65 -3.89 -13.69
C PRO A 58 -17.06 -2.49 -13.36
N PRO A 59 -15.75 -2.40 -13.08
CA PRO A 59 -15.09 -1.13 -12.81
C PRO A 59 -15.26 -0.12 -13.94
N SER A 60 -15.32 -0.60 -15.18
CA SER A 60 -15.60 0.15 -16.40
C SER A 60 -16.35 -0.75 -17.37
N ARG A 61 -17.37 -0.24 -18.05
CA ARG A 61 -18.18 -0.95 -19.05
C ARG A 61 -17.58 -0.91 -20.45
N GLY A 62 -16.45 -0.22 -20.64
CA GLY A 62 -15.74 -0.18 -21.91
C GLY A 62 -14.65 -1.25 -22.03
N SER A 63 -14.48 -1.84 -23.23
CA SER A 63 -13.33 -2.70 -23.52
C SER A 63 -12.03 -1.89 -23.54
N ILE A 64 -10.99 -2.35 -22.85
CA ILE A 64 -9.64 -1.78 -23.00
C ILE A 64 -9.10 -2.24 -24.35
N PRO A 65 -8.72 -1.34 -25.28
CA PRO A 65 -8.29 -1.73 -26.62
C PRO A 65 -7.03 -2.60 -26.54
N ALA A 66 -7.13 -3.85 -27.01
CA ALA A 66 -6.01 -4.81 -27.04
C ALA A 66 -4.80 -4.31 -27.84
N ALA A 67 -5.00 -3.34 -28.74
CA ALA A 67 -3.95 -2.77 -29.60
C ALA A 67 -2.89 -1.97 -28.82
N GLU A 68 -3.22 -1.37 -27.67
CA GLU A 68 -2.23 -0.64 -26.84
C GLU A 68 -1.28 -1.59 -26.08
N PHE A 69 -1.70 -2.84 -25.85
CA PHE A 69 -0.87 -3.83 -25.16
C PHE A 69 0.01 -4.66 -26.10
N GLY A 70 -0.18 -4.58 -27.42
CA GLY A 70 0.36 -5.55 -28.38
C GLY A 70 1.72 -5.20 -29.02
N ILE A 71 2.22 -3.97 -28.86
CA ILE A 71 3.39 -3.48 -29.59
C ILE A 71 4.51 -3.15 -28.60
N GLY A 72 5.17 -4.17 -28.05
CA GLY A 72 6.30 -3.94 -27.12
C GLY A 72 6.88 -5.15 -26.40
N TRP A 73 6.28 -6.34 -26.51
CA TRP A 73 6.67 -7.56 -25.76
C TRP A 73 8.01 -8.19 -26.19
N LYS A 74 8.79 -7.48 -27.03
CA LYS A 74 10.13 -7.90 -27.46
C LYS A 74 11.15 -6.78 -27.18
N ALA A 75 11.51 -6.62 -25.92
CA ALA A 75 12.70 -5.83 -25.57
C ALA A 75 13.45 -6.40 -24.36
N ASN A 76 13.51 -7.73 -24.23
CA ASN A 76 14.51 -8.37 -23.36
C ASN A 76 15.84 -8.54 -24.12
N LEU A 77 16.38 -7.42 -24.62
CA LEU A 77 17.73 -7.33 -25.19
C LEU A 77 18.60 -6.52 -24.23
N MET A 78 18.81 -7.10 -23.05
CA MET A 78 19.95 -6.77 -22.20
C MET A 78 21.20 -7.09 -23.04
N CYS A 79 22.00 -6.07 -23.36
CA CYS A 79 23.16 -6.08 -24.28
C CYS A 79 22.85 -5.94 -25.78
N GLY A 80 22.34 -4.77 -26.19
CA GLY A 80 22.14 -4.43 -27.60
C GLY A 80 23.31 -3.65 -28.23
N ASN A 81 24.00 -4.31 -29.17
CA ASN A 81 24.79 -3.76 -30.29
C ASN A 81 26.12 -3.02 -29.99
N PHE A 82 27.18 -3.78 -29.68
CA PHE A 82 28.56 -3.26 -29.72
C PHE A 82 29.13 -3.30 -31.13
N ASP A 83 29.43 -2.13 -31.72
CA ASP A 83 30.18 -2.06 -32.98
C ASP A 83 31.69 -2.27 -32.72
N ILE A 84 32.13 -3.51 -32.94
CA ILE A 84 33.52 -3.99 -32.79
C ILE A 84 34.50 -3.14 -33.63
N LYS A 85 34.03 -2.48 -34.70
CA LYS A 85 34.91 -1.73 -35.62
C LYS A 85 35.38 -0.40 -35.03
N THR A 86 34.64 0.15 -34.06
CA THR A 86 34.92 1.48 -33.47
C THR A 86 35.80 1.39 -32.21
N SER A 87 35.66 0.33 -31.41
CA SER A 87 36.52 0.09 -30.23
C SER A 87 37.99 -0.15 -30.61
N ILE A 88 38.24 -0.84 -31.73
CA ILE A 88 39.61 -1.09 -32.24
C ILE A 88 40.25 0.21 -32.77
N LYS A 89 39.46 1.14 -33.30
CA LYS A 89 39.97 2.39 -33.90
C LYS A 89 40.43 3.42 -32.84
N ASN A 90 39.90 3.34 -31.62
CA ASN A 90 40.24 4.26 -30.53
C ASN A 90 41.39 3.73 -29.63
N GLN A 91 41.58 2.41 -29.53
CA GLN A 91 42.71 1.82 -28.80
C GLN A 91 44.06 1.94 -29.55
N LEU A 92 44.03 2.22 -30.86
CA LEU A 92 45.24 2.31 -31.69
C LEU A 92 45.76 3.74 -31.93
N ASN A 93 45.06 4.77 -31.45
CA ASN A 93 45.53 6.17 -31.53
C ASN A 93 46.59 6.52 -30.46
N GLY A 94 46.97 5.57 -29.60
CA GLY A 94 48.02 5.73 -28.58
C GLY A 94 49.42 5.24 -28.97
N LEU A 95 49.60 4.74 -30.21
CA LEU A 95 50.85 4.10 -30.68
C LEU A 95 51.31 4.63 -32.05
N THR A 96 51.07 5.90 -32.34
CA THR A 96 51.43 6.50 -33.64
C THR A 96 52.69 7.37 -33.56
N GLU A 97 53.85 6.70 -33.63
CA GLU A 97 55.09 7.28 -34.19
C GLU A 97 55.95 6.23 -34.93
N GLY A 98 55.83 4.93 -34.60
CA GLY A 98 56.54 3.84 -35.29
C GLY A 98 55.93 3.31 -36.60
N PHE A 99 54.71 3.74 -36.98
CA PHE A 99 54.01 3.24 -38.17
C PHE A 99 54.19 4.08 -39.44
N LYS A 100 54.78 5.29 -39.33
CA LYS A 100 55.00 6.18 -40.49
C LYS A 100 56.26 5.84 -41.29
N ASP A 101 57.26 5.20 -40.68
CA ASP A 101 58.51 4.83 -41.38
C ASP A 101 58.42 3.52 -42.18
N LEU A 102 57.37 2.71 -41.97
CA LEU A 102 57.19 1.44 -42.68
C LEU A 102 56.31 1.53 -43.93
N TYR A 103 55.73 2.71 -44.23
CA TYR A 103 54.77 2.88 -45.32
C TYR A 103 55.38 3.42 -46.64
N SER A 104 56.68 3.72 -46.69
CA SER A 104 57.34 4.28 -47.90
C SER A 104 58.17 3.30 -48.74
N ASN A 105 58.38 2.04 -48.31
CA ASN A 105 59.26 1.10 -49.05
C ASN A 105 58.63 -0.27 -49.38
N VAL A 106 57.31 -0.45 -49.27
CA VAL A 106 56.62 -1.69 -49.69
C VAL A 106 55.43 -1.32 -50.58
N ILE A 107 55.77 -0.73 -51.72
CA ILE A 107 54.92 -0.64 -52.92
C ILE A 107 55.37 -1.77 -53.85
N GLU A 108 54.46 -2.32 -54.66
CA GLU A 108 54.78 -3.17 -55.82
C GLU A 108 55.51 -4.50 -55.53
N SER A 109 54.80 -5.52 -55.08
CA SER A 109 55.18 -6.90 -55.43
C SER A 109 54.04 -7.89 -55.32
N ALA A 110 53.76 -8.53 -56.45
CA ALA A 110 53.24 -9.89 -56.56
C ALA A 110 51.75 -10.13 -56.24
N THR A 111 50.94 -9.71 -57.21
CA THR A 111 49.78 -10.45 -57.72
C THR A 111 50.10 -11.94 -57.93
N GLY A 112 49.34 -12.83 -57.28
CA GLY A 112 49.09 -14.21 -57.74
C GLY A 112 49.98 -15.33 -57.20
N ALA A 113 49.56 -15.98 -56.10
CA ALA A 113 49.46 -17.45 -55.96
C ALA A 113 48.94 -17.83 -54.57
N VAL A 114 47.89 -18.63 -54.56
CA VAL A 114 47.23 -19.19 -53.37
C VAL A 114 47.89 -20.51 -53.01
N ALA A 115 48.22 -20.73 -51.73
CA ALA A 115 47.87 -21.93 -50.94
C ALA A 115 48.77 -22.10 -49.70
N SER A 116 48.12 -22.14 -48.53
CA SER A 116 48.59 -22.69 -47.24
C SER A 116 49.92 -22.19 -46.66
N LEU A 117 49.83 -21.26 -45.69
CA LEU A 117 50.45 -21.30 -44.34
C LEU A 117 50.69 -19.87 -43.79
N PRO A 118 49.69 -19.20 -43.19
CA PRO A 118 49.89 -17.86 -42.62
C PRO A 118 50.66 -17.86 -41.28
N ALA A 119 50.72 -18.98 -40.55
CA ALA A 119 51.29 -19.01 -39.21
C ALA A 119 52.83 -19.17 -39.16
N MET A 120 53.44 -19.82 -40.17
CA MET A 120 54.85 -20.20 -40.12
C MET A 120 55.80 -19.15 -40.74
N VAL A 121 55.28 -18.28 -41.63
CA VAL A 121 56.07 -17.22 -42.29
C VAL A 121 56.24 -15.99 -41.39
N ILE A 122 55.24 -15.67 -40.55
CA ILE A 122 55.29 -14.50 -39.66
C ILE A 122 56.27 -14.72 -38.49
N GLN A 123 56.47 -15.96 -38.03
CA GLN A 123 57.48 -16.27 -37.00
C GLN A 123 58.93 -16.04 -37.44
N ARG A 124 59.23 -16.09 -38.74
CA ARG A 124 60.58 -15.89 -39.27
C ARG A 124 60.89 -14.45 -39.69
N ALA A 125 59.88 -13.69 -40.10
CA ALA A 125 60.09 -12.34 -40.62
C ALA A 125 60.18 -11.27 -39.53
N ASN A 126 59.42 -11.41 -38.42
CA ASN A 126 59.49 -10.46 -37.31
C ASN A 126 58.93 -11.10 -36.01
N PRO A 127 59.77 -11.65 -35.12
CA PRO A 127 59.33 -12.31 -33.88
C PRO A 127 58.50 -11.41 -32.97
N GLN A 128 58.77 -10.09 -32.98
CA GLN A 128 58.04 -9.10 -32.20
C GLN A 128 56.63 -8.84 -32.75
N LEU A 129 56.43 -8.94 -34.06
CA LEU A 129 55.10 -8.80 -34.67
C LEU A 129 54.23 -10.03 -34.41
N TYR A 130 54.81 -11.23 -34.38
CA TYR A 130 54.10 -12.45 -33.97
C TYR A 130 53.69 -12.37 -32.50
N ASP A 131 54.56 -11.88 -31.62
CA ASP A 131 54.23 -11.67 -30.20
C ASP A 131 53.15 -10.59 -30.01
N ILE A 132 53.16 -9.51 -30.81
CA ILE A 132 52.10 -8.47 -30.82
C ILE A 132 50.77 -8.99 -31.39
N LEU A 133 50.78 -9.83 -32.43
CA LEU A 133 49.56 -10.42 -32.99
C LEU A 133 48.97 -11.51 -32.10
N THR A 134 49.83 -12.25 -31.38
CA THR A 134 49.40 -13.32 -30.48
C THR A 134 48.96 -12.73 -29.13
N ASN A 135 49.74 -11.85 -28.50
CA ASN A 135 49.41 -11.23 -27.21
C ASN A 135 48.43 -10.05 -27.33
N GLY A 136 48.44 -9.29 -28.42
CA GLY A 136 47.51 -8.18 -28.66
C GLY A 136 46.07 -8.63 -28.96
N LEU A 137 45.91 -9.80 -29.60
CA LEU A 137 44.60 -10.44 -29.77
C LEU A 137 44.07 -11.01 -28.44
N TYR A 138 44.96 -11.40 -27.52
CA TYR A 138 44.58 -11.81 -26.16
C TYR A 138 44.11 -10.62 -25.31
N GLN A 139 44.74 -9.44 -25.41
CA GLN A 139 44.25 -8.24 -24.70
C GLN A 139 42.89 -7.75 -25.21
N GLY A 140 42.67 -7.70 -26.53
CA GLY A 140 41.35 -7.34 -27.09
C GLY A 140 40.24 -8.33 -26.74
N ARG A 141 40.57 -9.64 -26.61
CA ARG A 141 39.63 -10.66 -26.11
C ARG A 141 39.39 -10.56 -24.61
N ILE A 142 40.38 -10.16 -23.81
CA ILE A 142 40.21 -9.95 -22.37
C ILE A 142 39.31 -8.74 -22.11
N ASP A 143 39.44 -7.63 -22.84
CA ASP A 143 38.57 -6.46 -22.68
C ASP A 143 37.13 -6.73 -23.14
N PHE A 144 36.95 -7.45 -24.25
CA PHE A 144 35.62 -7.85 -24.73
C PHE A 144 34.95 -8.89 -23.82
N ASN A 145 35.72 -9.88 -23.31
CA ASN A 145 35.22 -10.84 -22.34
C ASN A 145 34.95 -10.18 -20.99
N ASN A 146 35.74 -9.20 -20.55
CA ASN A 146 35.46 -8.40 -19.36
C ASN A 146 34.17 -7.59 -19.50
N LEU A 147 33.82 -7.13 -20.71
CA LEU A 147 32.57 -6.43 -20.99
C LEU A 147 31.36 -7.36 -20.87
N LYS A 148 31.43 -8.54 -21.50
CA LYS A 148 30.40 -9.59 -21.37
C LYS A 148 30.28 -10.09 -19.93
N THR A 149 31.42 -10.30 -19.28
CA THR A 149 31.52 -10.70 -17.87
C THR A 149 30.96 -9.61 -16.97
N SER A 150 31.11 -8.32 -17.28
CA SER A 150 30.54 -7.25 -16.44
C SER A 150 29.02 -7.25 -16.44
N CYS A 151 28.36 -7.55 -17.55
CA CYS A 151 26.90 -7.73 -17.58
C CYS A 151 26.46 -9.00 -16.85
N GLU A 152 27.19 -10.11 -17.02
CA GLU A 152 26.90 -11.38 -16.32
C GLU A 152 27.19 -11.29 -14.81
N GLU A 153 28.25 -10.60 -14.40
CA GLU A 153 28.68 -10.39 -13.02
C GLU A 153 27.80 -9.35 -12.31
N MET A 154 27.32 -8.32 -13.01
CA MET A 154 26.31 -7.39 -12.50
C MET A 154 24.97 -8.08 -12.30
N SER A 155 24.56 -8.97 -13.22
CA SER A 155 23.36 -9.79 -13.05
C SER A 155 23.46 -10.77 -11.87
N LYS A 156 24.66 -11.30 -11.59
CA LYS A 156 24.94 -12.14 -10.42
C LYS A 156 24.96 -11.35 -9.12
N LYS A 157 25.52 -10.14 -9.11
CA LYS A 157 25.46 -9.22 -7.96
C LYS A 157 24.02 -8.78 -7.64
N LEU A 158 23.13 -8.76 -8.63
CA LEU A 158 21.71 -8.44 -8.48
C LEU A 158 20.94 -9.41 -7.56
N ALA A 159 21.42 -10.66 -7.41
CA ALA A 159 20.74 -11.66 -6.58
C ALA A 159 20.92 -11.44 -5.07
N ASP A 160 22.00 -10.78 -4.64
CA ASP A 160 22.40 -10.65 -3.23
C ASP A 160 22.12 -9.26 -2.61
N LEU A 161 21.46 -8.37 -3.34
CA LEU A 161 21.24 -6.99 -2.90
C LEU A 161 19.83 -6.77 -2.29
N THR A 162 19.76 -5.88 -1.31
CA THR A 162 18.49 -5.35 -0.77
C THR A 162 17.62 -4.80 -1.90
N LEU A 163 16.30 -4.70 -1.71
CA LEU A 163 15.40 -4.26 -2.78
C LEU A 163 15.86 -2.95 -3.44
N ASN A 164 16.22 -1.92 -2.67
CA ASN A 164 16.70 -0.65 -3.23
C ASN A 164 17.99 -0.83 -4.04
N GLY A 165 18.88 -1.75 -3.63
CA GLY A 165 20.06 -2.11 -4.40
C GLY A 165 19.71 -2.72 -5.75
N ARG A 166 18.70 -3.59 -5.83
CA ARG A 166 18.22 -4.16 -7.11
C ARG A 166 17.66 -3.10 -8.05
N TRP A 167 16.89 -2.15 -7.53
CA TRP A 167 16.36 -1.03 -8.32
C TRP A 167 17.45 -0.07 -8.78
N SER A 168 18.46 0.17 -7.93
CA SER A 168 19.64 0.95 -8.26
C SER A 168 20.44 0.34 -9.39
N GLU A 169 20.79 -0.95 -9.27
CA GLU A 169 21.49 -1.69 -10.31
C GLU A 169 20.65 -1.80 -11.60
N SER A 170 19.33 -1.95 -11.48
CA SER A 170 18.46 -1.93 -12.66
C SER A 170 18.43 -0.57 -13.35
N ALA A 171 18.52 0.54 -12.62
CA ALA A 171 18.64 1.88 -13.20
C ALA A 171 20.00 2.08 -13.86
N ASP A 172 21.07 1.57 -13.25
CA ASP A 172 22.42 1.52 -13.85
C ASP A 172 22.42 0.72 -15.15
N MET A 173 21.78 -0.46 -15.19
CA MET A 173 21.67 -1.26 -16.41
C MET A 173 20.92 -0.54 -17.54
N GLU A 174 19.88 0.23 -17.20
CA GLU A 174 19.14 1.02 -18.17
C GLU A 174 19.95 2.22 -18.67
N SER A 175 20.68 2.90 -17.78
CA SER A 175 21.57 3.99 -18.15
C SER A 175 22.73 3.49 -19.01
N TYR A 176 23.23 2.28 -18.76
CA TYR A 176 24.28 1.65 -19.55
C TYR A 176 23.90 1.49 -21.02
N LYS A 177 22.64 1.17 -21.34
CA LYS A 177 22.14 1.10 -22.72
C LYS A 177 22.28 2.45 -23.46
N LYS A 178 22.00 3.55 -22.75
CA LYS A 178 22.17 4.90 -23.30
C LYS A 178 23.65 5.26 -23.42
N ILE A 179 24.43 5.00 -22.36
CA ILE A 179 25.87 5.27 -22.33
C ILE A 179 26.59 4.54 -23.45
N THR A 180 26.27 3.26 -23.71
CA THR A 180 26.90 2.46 -24.77
C THR A 180 26.47 2.86 -26.18
N SER A 181 25.30 3.49 -26.33
CA SER A 181 24.88 4.08 -27.60
C SER A 181 25.67 5.35 -27.92
N ASP A 182 26.04 6.12 -26.89
CA ASP A 182 26.77 7.39 -27.02
C ASP A 182 28.31 7.22 -26.94
N GLU A 183 28.79 6.19 -26.26
CA GLU A 183 30.21 5.91 -26.00
C GLU A 183 30.62 4.53 -26.55
N PRO A 184 31.32 4.47 -27.70
CA PRO A 184 31.77 3.21 -28.30
C PRO A 184 32.99 2.60 -27.60
N ASP A 185 33.65 3.34 -26.70
CA ASP A 185 34.76 2.85 -25.88
C ASP A 185 34.21 2.16 -24.62
N ALA A 186 34.37 0.83 -24.60
CA ALA A 186 33.95 -0.07 -23.53
C ALA A 186 34.44 0.36 -22.12
N THR A 187 35.69 0.80 -22.01
CA THR A 187 36.30 1.16 -20.72
C THR A 187 35.76 2.49 -20.23
N ARG A 188 35.57 3.46 -21.13
CA ARG A 188 34.92 4.74 -20.78
C ARG A 188 33.44 4.57 -20.46
N ALA A 189 32.72 3.72 -21.19
CA ALA A 189 31.32 3.40 -20.90
C ALA A 189 31.17 2.76 -19.51
N LYS A 190 32.07 1.85 -19.13
CA LYS A 190 32.10 1.25 -17.79
C LYS A 190 32.38 2.29 -16.70
N LYS A 191 33.34 3.20 -16.92
CA LYS A 191 33.64 4.28 -15.96
C LYS A 191 32.44 5.23 -15.78
N LYS A 192 31.78 5.63 -16.89
CA LYS A 192 30.55 6.44 -16.85
C LYS A 192 29.41 5.74 -16.10
N LEU A 193 29.31 4.42 -16.24
CA LEU A 193 28.33 3.62 -15.49
C LEU A 193 28.64 3.61 -13.98
N GLU A 194 29.90 3.37 -13.61
CA GLU A 194 30.35 3.40 -12.21
C GLU A 194 30.15 4.78 -11.56
N GLU A 195 30.23 5.86 -12.35
CA GLU A 195 29.94 7.23 -11.95
C GLU A 195 28.44 7.55 -11.85
N SER A 196 27.57 6.83 -12.58
CA SER A 196 26.12 7.06 -12.60
C SER A 196 25.47 6.71 -11.26
N GLN A 197 25.87 5.61 -10.62
CA GLN A 197 25.40 5.17 -9.29
C GLN A 197 23.86 5.23 -9.09
N GLY A 198 23.09 4.96 -10.14
CA GLY A 198 21.64 4.97 -10.17
C GLY A 198 21.00 6.36 -10.20
N ARG A 199 21.76 7.43 -10.48
CA ARG A 199 21.28 8.82 -10.51
C ARG A 199 20.37 9.13 -11.70
N GLU A 200 20.49 8.39 -12.80
CA GLU A 200 19.63 8.58 -13.98
C GLU A 200 18.18 8.13 -13.74
N GLY A 201 17.95 7.32 -12.70
CA GLY A 201 16.63 6.75 -12.42
C GLY A 201 16.21 5.70 -13.43
N LYS A 202 15.04 5.10 -13.17
CA LYS A 202 14.46 4.05 -14.00
C LYS A 202 13.27 4.59 -14.78
N GLU A 203 13.09 4.12 -16.02
CA GLU A 203 11.84 4.34 -16.74
C GLU A 203 10.68 3.65 -15.99
N TRP A 204 9.64 4.42 -15.70
CA TRP A 204 8.50 4.00 -14.89
C TRP A 204 7.19 4.25 -15.63
N VAL A 205 6.07 4.22 -14.91
CA VAL A 205 4.72 4.39 -15.46
C VAL A 205 4.66 5.56 -16.46
N GLY A 206 4.14 5.28 -17.67
CA GLY A 206 4.00 6.29 -18.72
C GLY A 206 5.33 6.77 -19.33
N GLY A 207 6.41 6.03 -19.16
CA GLY A 207 7.74 6.35 -19.71
C GLY A 207 8.50 7.44 -18.95
N GLN A 208 8.02 7.85 -17.77
CA GLN A 208 8.67 8.88 -16.98
C GLN A 208 9.86 8.32 -16.20
N LYS A 209 10.98 9.07 -16.15
CA LYS A 209 12.12 8.73 -15.30
C LYS A 209 11.82 9.03 -13.83
N ARG A 210 11.97 8.03 -12.96
CA ARG A 210 11.74 8.14 -11.52
C ARG A 210 12.83 7.48 -10.68
N GLY A 211 12.92 7.92 -9.42
CA GLY A 211 13.83 7.38 -8.40
C GLY A 211 15.27 7.90 -8.48
N GLY A 212 15.66 8.56 -9.58
CA GLY A 212 16.97 9.17 -9.75
C GLY A 212 17.14 10.51 -9.05
N GLN A 213 18.27 11.17 -9.30
CA GLN A 213 18.60 12.46 -8.69
C GLN A 213 17.67 13.57 -9.23
N GLY A 214 16.99 14.28 -8.32
CA GLY A 214 16.04 15.35 -8.68
C GLY A 214 14.75 14.84 -9.33
N GLN A 215 14.50 13.53 -9.30
CA GLN A 215 13.28 12.90 -9.80
C GLN A 215 12.36 12.53 -8.64
N GLU A 216 11.06 12.45 -8.91
CA GLU A 216 10.12 11.92 -7.91
C GLU A 216 10.45 10.45 -7.60
N PRO A 217 10.27 10.00 -6.35
CA PRO A 217 10.47 8.61 -5.99
C PRO A 217 9.47 7.71 -6.72
N ILE A 218 9.86 6.46 -6.91
CA ILE A 218 8.99 5.42 -7.45
C ILE A 218 8.03 4.99 -6.35
N LYS A 219 6.73 5.24 -6.52
CA LYS A 219 5.71 4.82 -5.56
C LYS A 219 4.99 3.59 -6.10
N ILE A 220 5.33 2.42 -5.57
CA ILE A 220 4.89 1.15 -6.14
C ILE A 220 3.37 1.02 -6.15
N VAL A 221 2.69 1.41 -5.09
CA VAL A 221 1.23 1.26 -5.00
C VAL A 221 0.52 2.41 -5.71
N GLU A 222 0.87 3.66 -5.39
CA GLU A 222 0.23 4.88 -5.92
C GLU A 222 0.35 4.94 -7.45
N ASP A 223 1.56 4.82 -8.00
CA ASP A 223 1.78 5.01 -9.45
C ASP A 223 1.06 3.92 -10.27
N VAL A 224 1.15 2.66 -9.82
CA VAL A 224 0.56 1.51 -10.51
C VAL A 224 -0.96 1.51 -10.41
N ALA A 225 -1.51 1.78 -9.21
CA ALA A 225 -2.95 1.85 -9.04
C ALA A 225 -3.54 3.04 -9.83
N LYS A 226 -2.86 4.19 -9.86
CA LYS A 226 -3.24 5.34 -10.69
C LYS A 226 -3.27 4.98 -12.18
N ALA A 227 -2.20 4.34 -12.68
CA ALA A 227 -2.14 3.87 -14.06
C ALA A 227 -3.33 2.96 -14.38
N GLY A 228 -3.59 1.99 -13.51
CA GLY A 228 -4.71 1.05 -13.67
C GLY A 228 -6.09 1.71 -13.60
N TYR A 229 -6.27 2.75 -12.77
CA TYR A 229 -7.50 3.54 -12.73
C TYR A 229 -7.73 4.23 -14.07
N ASN A 230 -6.69 4.89 -14.60
CA ASN A 230 -6.78 5.62 -15.87
C ASN A 230 -7.00 4.66 -17.04
N MET A 231 -6.29 3.53 -17.10
CA MET A 231 -6.46 2.52 -18.14
C MET A 231 -7.89 1.93 -18.16
N GLN A 232 -8.48 1.65 -16.99
CA GLN A 232 -9.86 1.18 -16.91
C GLN A 232 -10.86 2.23 -17.39
N ASN A 233 -10.57 3.52 -17.15
CA ASN A 233 -11.38 4.64 -17.63
C ASN A 233 -11.01 5.10 -19.05
N LYS A 234 -10.14 4.37 -19.78
CA LYS A 234 -9.66 4.73 -21.13
C LYS A 234 -8.99 6.10 -21.21
N ARG A 235 -8.22 6.43 -20.18
CA ARG A 235 -7.48 7.68 -20.04
C ARG A 235 -5.99 7.43 -20.15
N ASN A 236 -5.23 8.48 -20.39
CA ASN A 236 -3.77 8.39 -20.34
C ASN A 236 -3.32 7.99 -18.93
N VAL A 237 -2.35 7.09 -18.81
CA VAL A 237 -1.88 6.55 -17.53
C VAL A 237 -1.42 7.64 -16.54
N LEU A 238 -0.96 8.79 -17.05
CA LEU A 238 -0.44 9.90 -16.25
C LEU A 238 -1.50 10.91 -15.81
N ASP A 239 -2.72 10.84 -16.36
CA ASP A 239 -3.80 11.78 -16.07
C ASP A 239 -4.08 11.92 -14.58
N THR A 240 -4.23 13.16 -14.10
CA THR A 240 -4.53 13.49 -12.69
C THR A 240 -5.90 14.10 -12.48
N GLY A 241 -6.54 14.61 -13.55
CA GLY A 241 -7.80 15.32 -13.47
C GLY A 241 -9.02 14.41 -13.23
N ARG A 242 -10.15 15.03 -12.88
CA ARG A 242 -11.42 14.34 -12.60
C ARG A 242 -11.98 13.66 -13.84
N VAL A 243 -12.58 12.48 -13.68
CA VAL A 243 -13.40 11.85 -14.73
C VAL A 243 -14.74 12.60 -14.78
N SER A 244 -15.07 13.20 -15.92
CA SER A 244 -16.38 13.86 -16.08
C SER A 244 -17.51 12.84 -15.99
N THR A 245 -18.66 13.24 -15.45
CA THR A 245 -19.85 12.38 -15.32
C THR A 245 -20.29 11.79 -16.66
N SER A 246 -20.12 12.52 -17.76
CA SER A 246 -20.38 12.06 -19.13
C SER A 246 -19.45 10.95 -19.62
N ASN A 247 -18.22 10.88 -19.10
CA ASN A 247 -17.20 9.90 -19.48
C ASN A 247 -17.06 8.78 -18.46
N CYS A 248 -17.77 8.87 -17.33
CA CYS A 248 -17.78 7.85 -16.31
C CYS A 248 -18.68 6.68 -16.75
N SER A 249 -18.07 5.54 -17.04
CA SER A 249 -18.78 4.36 -17.58
C SER A 249 -18.67 3.12 -16.70
N GLY A 250 -18.45 3.24 -15.39
CA GLY A 250 -18.47 2.10 -14.47
C GLY A 250 -18.31 2.46 -13.00
N LEU A 251 -18.31 1.43 -12.15
CA LEU A 251 -18.33 1.61 -10.70
C LEU A 251 -17.07 2.32 -10.17
N LEU A 252 -15.94 2.23 -10.88
CA LEU A 252 -14.68 2.81 -10.44
C LEU A 252 -14.72 4.35 -10.37
N CYS A 253 -15.22 5.00 -11.42
CA CYS A 253 -15.35 6.46 -11.49
C CYS A 253 -16.57 6.98 -10.71
N GLN A 254 -17.59 6.14 -10.48
CA GLN A 254 -18.71 6.45 -9.58
C GLN A 254 -18.28 6.43 -8.11
N THR A 255 -17.29 5.59 -7.77
CA THR A 255 -16.76 5.48 -6.41
C THR A 255 -15.71 6.56 -6.12
N TRP A 256 -14.82 6.83 -7.07
CA TRP A 256 -13.84 7.91 -6.98
C TRP A 256 -13.84 8.73 -8.26
N ASP A 257 -14.18 10.01 -8.10
CA ASP A 257 -14.15 11.00 -9.18
C ASP A 257 -12.73 11.23 -9.74
N ASN A 258 -11.72 11.08 -8.88
CA ASN A 258 -10.33 11.38 -9.18
C ASN A 258 -9.41 10.18 -8.92
N PRO A 259 -8.40 9.90 -9.77
CA PRO A 259 -7.46 8.81 -9.53
C PRO A 259 -6.70 8.96 -8.20
N LYS A 260 -6.41 10.21 -7.80
CA LYS A 260 -5.69 10.51 -6.56
C LYS A 260 -6.45 10.08 -5.31
N ASP A 261 -7.77 10.24 -5.29
CA ASP A 261 -8.62 9.87 -4.16
C ASP A 261 -8.61 8.35 -3.98
N MET A 262 -8.65 7.60 -5.08
CA MET A 262 -8.54 6.14 -5.05
C MET A 262 -7.14 5.69 -4.57
N THR A 263 -6.07 6.33 -5.04
CA THR A 263 -4.72 5.95 -4.60
C THR A 263 -4.45 6.33 -3.15
N ASP A 264 -4.96 7.46 -2.67
CA ASP A 264 -4.82 7.88 -1.28
C ASP A 264 -5.57 6.94 -0.36
N TRP A 265 -6.79 6.58 -0.74
CA TRP A 265 -7.58 5.58 -0.05
C TRP A 265 -6.85 4.23 0.00
N LEU A 266 -6.38 3.72 -1.15
CA LEU A 266 -5.68 2.44 -1.20
C LEU A 266 -4.38 2.45 -0.38
N THR A 267 -3.54 3.47 -0.56
CA THR A 267 -2.26 3.58 0.16
C THR A 267 -2.44 3.90 1.65
N ASN A 268 -3.62 4.35 2.08
CA ASN A 268 -3.99 4.42 3.49
C ASN A 268 -4.25 3.00 4.04
N VAL A 269 -5.03 2.19 3.33
CA VAL A 269 -5.38 0.82 3.73
C VAL A 269 -4.17 -0.12 3.74
N ILE A 270 -3.45 -0.23 2.63
CA ILE A 270 -2.38 -1.23 2.47
C ILE A 270 -0.97 -0.69 2.69
N GLY A 271 -0.81 0.62 2.73
CA GLY A 271 0.49 1.28 2.83
C GLY A 271 1.12 1.60 1.48
N GLU A 272 2.35 2.10 1.53
CA GLU A 272 3.13 2.51 0.36
C GLU A 272 4.61 2.16 0.54
N LYS A 273 5.28 1.92 -0.57
CA LYS A 273 6.72 1.76 -0.66
C LYS A 273 7.28 2.71 -1.70
N GLN A 274 8.07 3.67 -1.22
CA GLN A 274 8.77 4.64 -2.04
C GLN A 274 10.20 4.17 -2.25
N ILE A 275 10.58 4.02 -3.51
CA ILE A 275 11.90 3.52 -3.92
C ILE A 275 12.65 4.64 -4.62
N THR A 276 13.93 4.77 -4.26
CA THR A 276 14.90 5.60 -4.95
C THR A 276 16.08 4.75 -5.41
N THR A 277 16.68 5.12 -6.53
CA THR A 277 17.67 4.32 -7.25
C THR A 277 19.10 4.75 -6.97
N CYS A 278 19.36 5.89 -6.33
CA CYS A 278 20.75 6.33 -6.06
C CYS A 278 21.37 5.54 -4.90
N LYS A 279 22.67 5.22 -5.04
CA LYS A 279 23.45 4.50 -4.02
C LYS A 279 23.95 5.40 -2.88
N THR A 280 24.20 6.69 -3.14
CA THR A 280 24.90 7.58 -2.19
C THR A 280 24.11 8.82 -1.79
N ASP A 281 23.32 9.44 -2.68
CA ASP A 281 22.32 10.47 -2.30
C ASP A 281 21.38 10.82 -3.49
N CYS A 282 20.05 10.79 -3.29
CA CYS A 282 19.04 11.28 -4.25
C CYS A 282 18.33 12.56 -3.78
N GLY A 283 18.60 13.06 -2.57
CA GLY A 283 17.80 14.10 -1.90
C GLY A 283 16.52 13.59 -1.24
N THR A 284 15.83 12.60 -1.80
CA THR A 284 14.71 11.91 -1.13
C THR A 284 15.10 10.45 -0.83
N PRO A 285 15.15 10.02 0.43
CA PRO A 285 15.46 8.63 0.75
C PRO A 285 14.26 7.72 0.40
N SER A 286 14.56 6.46 0.09
CA SER A 286 13.53 5.43 0.03
C SER A 286 12.81 5.35 1.38
N SER A 287 11.49 5.26 1.36
CA SER A 287 10.66 5.23 2.56
C SER A 287 9.54 4.20 2.42
N SER A 288 8.98 3.76 3.54
CA SER A 288 7.80 2.90 3.52
C SER A 288 6.82 3.40 4.56
N ARG A 289 5.55 3.45 4.16
CA ARG A 289 4.42 3.81 5.01
C ARG A 289 3.58 2.57 5.22
N ALA A 290 3.36 2.19 6.48
CA ALA A 290 2.46 1.09 6.79
C ALA A 290 1.00 1.50 6.51
N GLY A 291 0.20 0.54 6.06
CA GLY A 291 -1.24 0.71 5.94
C GLY A 291 -1.94 0.57 7.29
N VAL A 292 -3.11 1.18 7.43
CA VAL A 292 -3.94 1.13 8.63
C VAL A 292 -4.95 -0.02 8.64
N GLY A 293 -5.09 -0.74 7.52
CA GLY A 293 -6.04 -1.85 7.35
C GLY A 293 -7.47 -1.41 7.02
N LEU A 294 -8.34 -2.37 6.70
CA LEU A 294 -9.73 -2.09 6.30
C LEU A 294 -10.64 -1.66 7.45
N THR A 295 -10.35 -2.06 8.69
CA THR A 295 -11.21 -1.80 9.84
C THR A 295 -11.44 -0.30 10.09
N GLN A 296 -10.41 0.53 9.92
CA GLN A 296 -10.55 1.98 10.08
C GLN A 296 -11.46 2.58 9.00
N GLU A 297 -11.33 2.13 7.75
CA GLU A 297 -12.19 2.58 6.66
C GLU A 297 -13.65 2.12 6.85
N ILE A 298 -13.86 0.91 7.39
CA ILE A 298 -15.20 0.41 7.75
C ILE A 298 -15.83 1.28 8.83
N GLU A 299 -15.07 1.68 9.86
CA GLU A 299 -15.57 2.55 10.92
C GLU A 299 -16.00 3.93 10.37
N GLN A 300 -15.16 4.52 9.53
CA GLN A 300 -15.46 5.80 8.88
C GLN A 300 -16.69 5.71 7.98
N GLU A 301 -16.83 4.63 7.21
CA GLU A 301 -18.05 4.42 6.41
C GLU A 301 -19.27 4.10 7.27
N ASN A 302 -19.11 3.47 8.44
CA ASN A 302 -20.22 3.21 9.35
C ASN A 302 -20.78 4.51 9.91
N ILE A 303 -19.93 5.46 10.30
CA ILE A 303 -20.36 6.78 10.78
C ILE A 303 -21.17 7.51 9.70
N LYS A 304 -20.71 7.47 8.43
CA LYS A 304 -21.43 8.05 7.30
C LYS A 304 -22.76 7.34 7.06
N ALA A 305 -22.75 6.01 7.05
CA ALA A 305 -23.94 5.19 6.84
C ALA A 305 -25.00 5.43 7.93
N VAL A 306 -24.62 5.47 9.21
CA VAL A 306 -25.52 5.78 10.33
C VAL A 306 -26.11 7.19 10.18
N THR A 307 -25.28 8.17 9.87
CA THR A 307 -25.72 9.57 9.70
C THR A 307 -26.73 9.71 8.55
N GLN A 308 -26.42 9.12 7.40
CA GLN A 308 -27.30 9.14 6.23
C GLN A 308 -28.58 8.31 6.47
N LEU A 309 -28.48 7.19 7.18
CA LEU A 309 -29.62 6.33 7.50
C LEU A 309 -30.58 7.05 8.45
N GLN A 310 -30.07 7.72 9.48
CA GLN A 310 -30.86 8.56 10.36
C GLN A 310 -31.55 9.68 9.58
N LYS A 311 -30.85 10.33 8.64
CA LYS A 311 -31.46 11.33 7.76
C LYS A 311 -32.61 10.72 6.95
N ALA A 312 -32.40 9.56 6.32
CA ALA A 312 -33.44 8.88 5.55
C ALA A 312 -34.64 8.44 6.42
N LEU A 313 -34.39 7.95 7.64
CA LEU A 313 -35.43 7.55 8.58
C LEU A 313 -36.30 8.72 9.03
N ASN A 314 -35.75 9.94 9.10
CA ASN A 314 -36.50 11.13 9.54
C ASN A 314 -37.10 11.95 8.37
N MET A 315 -36.84 11.57 7.11
CA MET A 315 -37.46 12.20 5.93
C MET A 315 -38.87 11.65 5.68
N ASN A 316 -39.84 12.51 5.31
CA ASN A 316 -41.20 12.06 4.97
C ASN A 316 -41.19 11.00 3.87
N THR A 317 -40.49 11.29 2.77
CA THR A 317 -40.26 10.39 1.64
C THR A 317 -38.79 10.47 1.25
N PRO A 318 -37.98 9.41 1.45
CA PRO A 318 -36.60 9.38 1.01
C PRO A 318 -36.51 9.56 -0.51
N SER A 319 -35.66 10.48 -0.98
CA SER A 319 -35.41 10.67 -2.41
C SER A 319 -34.57 9.53 -2.97
N VAL A 320 -34.62 9.32 -4.28
CA VAL A 320 -33.87 8.24 -4.95
C VAL A 320 -32.36 8.43 -4.75
N GLU A 321 -31.90 9.69 -4.70
CA GLU A 321 -30.49 10.05 -4.51
C GLU A 321 -30.02 9.66 -3.10
N VAL A 322 -30.82 9.93 -2.06
CA VAL A 322 -30.48 9.56 -0.67
C VAL A 322 -30.42 8.04 -0.51
N LEU A 323 -31.34 7.31 -1.15
CA LEU A 323 -31.35 5.85 -1.14
C LEU A 323 -30.18 5.26 -1.92
N ALA A 324 -29.84 5.84 -3.08
CA ALA A 324 -28.69 5.42 -3.89
C ALA A 324 -27.37 5.69 -3.18
N GLU A 325 -27.24 6.85 -2.53
CA GLU A 325 -26.05 7.20 -1.73
C GLU A 325 -25.87 6.25 -0.55
N LEU A 326 -26.96 5.84 0.12
CA LEU A 326 -26.93 4.85 1.20
C LEU A 326 -26.64 3.43 0.72
N SER A 327 -27.11 3.07 -0.47
CA SER A 327 -26.99 1.73 -1.01
C SER A 327 -25.54 1.36 -1.34
N SER A 328 -25.24 0.07 -1.26
CA SER A 328 -24.11 -0.54 -1.97
C SER A 328 -24.64 -1.40 -3.13
N THR A 329 -23.77 -1.88 -4.01
CA THR A 329 -24.21 -2.80 -5.09
C THR A 329 -24.78 -4.11 -4.54
N THR A 330 -24.31 -4.51 -3.36
CA THR A 330 -24.66 -5.78 -2.68
C THR A 330 -25.72 -5.62 -1.59
N VAL A 331 -25.88 -4.42 -1.02
CA VAL A 331 -26.88 -4.09 0.01
C VAL A 331 -27.67 -2.87 -0.46
N PRO A 332 -28.67 -3.06 -1.34
CA PRO A 332 -29.52 -1.97 -1.78
C PRO A 332 -30.47 -1.54 -0.66
N VAL A 333 -30.52 -0.24 -0.38
CA VAL A 333 -31.44 0.37 0.57
C VAL A 333 -32.66 0.86 -0.19
N THR A 334 -33.80 0.22 0.03
CA THR A 334 -35.06 0.55 -0.65
C THR A 334 -35.97 1.39 0.24
N ARG A 335 -36.92 2.11 -0.36
CA ARG A 335 -37.93 2.85 0.40
C ARG A 335 -38.70 1.95 1.37
N GLY A 336 -39.13 0.77 0.90
CA GLY A 336 -39.85 -0.21 1.72
C GLY A 336 -39.04 -0.68 2.93
N LEU A 337 -37.72 -0.85 2.78
CA LEU A 337 -36.83 -1.16 3.90
C LEU A 337 -36.77 -0.01 4.92
N ILE A 338 -36.65 1.24 4.48
CA ILE A 338 -36.62 2.42 5.36
C ILE A 338 -37.93 2.61 6.11
N GLU A 339 -39.06 2.46 5.42
CA GLU A 339 -40.39 2.55 6.04
C GLU A 339 -40.61 1.43 7.05
N SER A 340 -40.23 0.20 6.71
CA SER A 340 -40.34 -0.96 7.61
C SER A 340 -39.47 -0.81 8.85
N LEU A 341 -38.25 -0.26 8.69
CA LEU A 341 -37.34 0.01 9.81
C LEU A 341 -37.84 1.15 10.69
N ARG A 342 -38.42 2.21 10.10
CA ARG A 342 -38.98 3.35 10.84
C ARG A 342 -40.12 2.95 11.77
N GLU A 343 -40.94 2.00 11.34
CA GLU A 343 -42.09 1.50 12.08
C GLU A 343 -41.73 0.39 13.09
N ASP A 344 -40.47 -0.01 13.15
CA ASP A 344 -40.00 -1.07 14.05
C ASP A 344 -39.74 -0.54 15.46
N PRO A 345 -40.22 -1.20 16.53
CA PRO A 345 -39.89 -0.81 17.91
C PRO A 345 -38.38 -0.85 18.19
N ASP A 346 -37.63 -1.72 17.51
CA ASP A 346 -36.18 -1.89 17.66
C ASP A 346 -35.38 -1.12 16.58
N ALA A 347 -35.99 -0.09 15.97
CA ALA A 347 -35.40 0.69 14.88
C ALA A 347 -33.97 1.19 15.17
N GLN A 348 -33.66 1.52 16.42
CA GLN A 348 -32.33 1.98 16.82
C GLN A 348 -31.27 0.88 16.65
N VAL A 349 -31.54 -0.32 17.17
CA VAL A 349 -30.59 -1.45 17.12
C VAL A 349 -30.50 -2.00 15.69
N LEU A 350 -31.65 -2.20 15.04
CA LEU A 350 -31.70 -2.69 13.66
C LEU A 350 -31.10 -1.68 12.67
N GLY A 351 -31.27 -0.38 12.91
CA GLY A 351 -30.67 0.68 12.11
C GLY A 351 -29.15 0.74 12.26
N GLN A 352 -28.62 0.66 13.48
CA GLN A 352 -27.17 0.59 13.71
C GLN A 352 -26.54 -0.62 13.04
N ARG A 353 -27.21 -1.77 13.11
CA ARG A 353 -26.73 -3.01 12.49
C ARG A 353 -26.78 -2.93 10.96
N LEU A 354 -27.88 -2.44 10.38
CA LEU A 354 -28.01 -2.22 8.93
C LEU A 354 -26.94 -1.25 8.40
N ALA A 355 -26.68 -0.15 9.12
CA ALA A 355 -25.62 0.79 8.75
C ALA A 355 -24.23 0.13 8.76
N SER A 356 -23.96 -0.75 9.72
CA SER A 356 -22.72 -1.52 9.79
C SER A 356 -22.57 -2.47 8.59
N GLU A 357 -23.65 -3.17 8.22
CA GLU A 357 -23.67 -4.06 7.03
C GLU A 357 -23.42 -3.28 5.73
N ILE A 358 -24.05 -2.10 5.59
CA ILE A 358 -23.85 -1.18 4.45
C ILE A 358 -22.39 -0.71 4.38
N ALA A 359 -21.82 -0.28 5.50
CA ALA A 359 -20.45 0.25 5.56
C ALA A 359 -19.42 -0.80 5.15
N VAL A 360 -19.56 -2.02 5.68
CA VAL A 360 -18.72 -3.15 5.31
C VAL A 360 -18.85 -3.46 3.82
N ALA A 361 -20.08 -3.51 3.30
CA ALA A 361 -20.33 -3.77 1.88
C ALA A 361 -19.66 -2.73 0.96
N LYS A 362 -19.82 -1.43 1.26
CA LYS A 362 -19.20 -0.34 0.51
C LYS A 362 -17.67 -0.38 0.55
N THR A 363 -17.10 -0.64 1.73
CA THR A 363 -15.64 -0.71 1.88
C THR A 363 -15.05 -1.91 1.14
N MET A 364 -15.74 -3.05 1.13
CA MET A 364 -15.33 -4.22 0.34
C MET A 364 -15.44 -3.95 -1.17
N GLU A 365 -16.48 -3.25 -1.62
CA GLU A 365 -16.63 -2.82 -3.01
C GLU A 365 -15.46 -1.93 -3.44
N LYS A 366 -15.11 -0.92 -2.62
CA LYS A 366 -13.91 -0.09 -2.81
C LYS A 366 -12.65 -0.94 -2.92
N MET A 367 -12.45 -1.89 -2.01
CA MET A 367 -11.23 -2.71 -2.00
C MET A 367 -11.08 -3.56 -3.26
N LEU A 368 -12.17 -4.17 -3.73
CA LEU A 368 -12.17 -5.00 -4.93
C LEU A 368 -11.94 -4.18 -6.21
N LEU A 369 -12.47 -2.96 -6.27
CA LEU A 369 -12.16 -2.01 -7.35
C LEU A 369 -10.70 -1.59 -7.33
N ALA A 370 -10.15 -1.25 -6.17
CA ALA A 370 -8.75 -0.86 -6.03
C ALA A 370 -7.80 -2.02 -6.39
N ARG A 371 -8.12 -3.25 -5.96
CA ARG A 371 -7.41 -4.48 -6.38
C ARG A 371 -7.38 -4.63 -7.89
N ARG A 372 -8.51 -4.38 -8.56
CA ARG A 372 -8.62 -4.46 -10.02
C ARG A 372 -7.82 -3.37 -10.72
N SER A 373 -7.72 -2.17 -10.12
CA SER A 373 -6.81 -1.12 -10.56
C SER A 373 -5.35 -1.55 -10.47
N VAL A 374 -4.91 -2.12 -9.36
CA VAL A 374 -3.54 -2.66 -9.24
C VAL A 374 -3.27 -3.72 -10.33
N LEU A 375 -4.17 -4.70 -10.50
CA LEU A 375 -4.05 -5.73 -11.54
C LEU A 375 -4.03 -5.18 -12.97
N THR A 376 -4.72 -4.06 -13.22
CA THR A 376 -4.69 -3.41 -14.53
C THR A 376 -3.39 -2.63 -14.72
N GLY A 377 -2.94 -1.90 -13.70
CA GLY A 377 -1.69 -1.16 -13.71
C GLY A 377 -0.45 -2.05 -13.84
N MET A 378 -0.49 -3.27 -13.29
CA MET A 378 0.55 -4.28 -13.50
C MET A 378 0.78 -4.63 -14.98
N ARG A 379 -0.21 -4.35 -15.85
CA ARG A 379 -0.14 -4.57 -17.29
C ARG A 379 0.32 -3.33 -18.07
N GLU A 380 0.56 -2.21 -17.40
CA GLU A 380 1.20 -1.06 -18.04
C GLU A 380 2.60 -1.47 -18.52
N PRO A 381 3.03 -1.12 -19.75
CA PRO A 381 4.23 -1.70 -20.36
C PRO A 381 5.53 -1.57 -19.53
N ASN A 382 5.74 -0.44 -18.87
CA ASN A 382 6.95 -0.18 -18.07
C ASN A 382 6.92 -0.94 -16.73
N VAL A 383 5.73 -1.13 -16.16
CA VAL A 383 5.52 -1.95 -14.96
C VAL A 383 5.60 -3.45 -15.28
N ALA A 384 4.98 -3.88 -16.39
CA ALA A 384 4.94 -5.26 -16.84
C ALA A 384 6.34 -5.82 -17.17
N ASN A 385 7.19 -4.98 -17.78
CA ASN A 385 8.57 -5.34 -18.11
C ASN A 385 9.54 -5.27 -16.91
N ASN A 386 9.06 -4.86 -15.73
CA ASN A 386 9.88 -4.74 -14.53
C ASN A 386 9.57 -5.87 -13.53
N GLN A 387 10.40 -6.92 -13.54
CA GLN A 387 10.20 -8.10 -12.68
C GLN A 387 10.22 -7.75 -11.18
N ASP A 388 11.04 -6.79 -10.76
CA ASP A 388 11.10 -6.35 -9.36
C ASP A 388 9.79 -5.67 -8.93
N ALA A 389 9.18 -4.90 -9.84
CA ALA A 389 7.87 -4.32 -9.61
C ALA A 389 6.79 -5.40 -9.51
N GLN A 390 6.78 -6.38 -10.40
CA GLN A 390 5.80 -7.46 -10.38
C GLN A 390 5.83 -8.24 -9.06
N VAL A 391 7.02 -8.59 -8.57
CA VAL A 391 7.19 -9.31 -7.29
C VAL A 391 6.68 -8.48 -6.10
N GLU A 392 6.95 -7.18 -6.06
CA GLU A 392 6.45 -6.32 -4.98
C GLU A 392 4.93 -6.10 -5.10
N LEU A 393 4.38 -6.00 -6.31
CA LEU A 393 2.95 -5.86 -6.55
C LEU A 393 2.17 -7.15 -6.23
N GLU A 394 2.76 -8.32 -6.44
CA GLU A 394 2.18 -9.60 -5.98
C GLU A 394 2.08 -9.67 -4.45
N LYS A 395 3.09 -9.17 -3.73
CA LYS A 395 3.02 -9.04 -2.26
C LYS A 395 1.90 -8.08 -1.86
N VAL A 396 1.77 -6.95 -2.56
CA VAL A 396 0.67 -6.00 -2.35
C VAL A 396 -0.68 -6.68 -2.56
N LEU A 397 -0.89 -7.40 -3.68
CA LEU A 397 -2.12 -8.14 -3.93
C LEU A 397 -2.40 -9.20 -2.86
N THR A 398 -1.37 -9.88 -2.36
CA THR A 398 -1.49 -10.84 -1.26
C THR A 398 -1.95 -10.17 0.03
N LEU A 399 -1.44 -8.96 0.34
CA LEU A 399 -1.90 -8.17 1.48
C LEU A 399 -3.36 -7.75 1.30
N ILE A 400 -3.74 -7.29 0.11
CA ILE A 400 -5.13 -6.97 -0.23
C ILE A 400 -6.05 -8.18 0.01
N ASP A 401 -5.67 -9.35 -0.51
CA ASP A 401 -6.48 -10.57 -0.40
C ASP A 401 -6.58 -11.06 1.06
N ARG A 402 -5.53 -10.86 1.86
CA ARG A 402 -5.54 -11.15 3.30
C ARG A 402 -6.48 -10.22 4.06
N GLU A 403 -6.47 -8.91 3.80
CA GLU A 403 -7.39 -7.95 4.42
C GLU A 403 -8.86 -8.31 4.07
N ILE A 404 -9.13 -8.57 2.79
CA ILE A 404 -10.44 -9.04 2.31
C ILE A 404 -10.87 -10.33 3.03
N GLY A 405 -9.95 -11.29 3.16
CA GLY A 405 -10.21 -12.57 3.82
C GLY A 405 -10.51 -12.44 5.32
N GLN A 406 -9.81 -11.54 6.00
CA GLN A 406 -10.04 -11.24 7.42
C GLN A 406 -11.43 -10.63 7.64
N ILE A 407 -11.79 -9.60 6.87
CA ILE A 407 -13.11 -8.98 6.96
C ILE A 407 -14.22 -9.97 6.62
N ARG A 408 -14.03 -10.80 5.58
CA ARG A 408 -14.99 -11.86 5.25
C ARG A 408 -15.22 -12.83 6.41
N MET A 409 -14.14 -13.30 7.05
CA MET A 409 -14.24 -14.22 8.19
C MET A 409 -15.00 -13.59 9.36
N GLU A 410 -14.76 -12.31 9.63
CA GLU A 410 -15.48 -11.57 10.67
C GLU A 410 -16.98 -11.46 10.35
N ILE A 411 -17.34 -11.12 9.10
CA ILE A 411 -18.73 -11.06 8.66
C ILE A 411 -19.41 -12.43 8.75
N ASP A 412 -18.75 -13.49 8.28
CA ASP A 412 -19.30 -14.83 8.29
C ASP A 412 -19.55 -15.32 9.74
N LEU A 413 -18.62 -15.01 10.65
CA LEU A 413 -18.79 -15.25 12.09
C LEU A 413 -19.99 -14.46 12.63
N GLN A 414 -20.07 -13.16 12.37
CA GLN A 414 -21.18 -12.34 12.85
C GLN A 414 -22.53 -12.81 12.29
N LYS A 415 -22.63 -13.15 11.00
CA LYS A 415 -23.86 -13.67 10.39
C LYS A 415 -24.29 -15.00 11.00
N SER A 416 -23.34 -15.89 11.31
CA SER A 416 -23.62 -17.15 11.99
C SER A 416 -24.17 -16.96 13.40
N LEU A 417 -23.85 -15.83 14.04
CA LEU A 417 -24.28 -15.51 15.40
C LEU A 417 -25.59 -14.69 15.44
N THR A 418 -25.84 -13.80 14.47
CA THR A 418 -26.90 -12.77 14.59
C THR A 418 -27.92 -12.69 13.43
N GLY A 419 -27.85 -13.53 12.39
CA GLY A 419 -28.78 -13.45 11.25
C GLY A 419 -28.67 -12.16 10.41
N ASN A 420 -29.50 -12.02 9.37
CA ASN A 420 -29.51 -10.86 8.46
C ASN A 420 -30.51 -9.79 8.94
N SER A 421 -30.03 -8.57 9.14
CA SER A 421 -30.80 -7.48 9.74
C SER A 421 -31.96 -7.00 8.87
N ALA A 422 -31.77 -6.91 7.55
CA ALA A 422 -32.84 -6.55 6.62
C ALA A 422 -33.97 -7.59 6.63
N VAL A 423 -33.62 -8.87 6.75
CA VAL A 423 -34.60 -9.95 6.87
C VAL A 423 -35.35 -9.86 8.20
N ALA A 424 -34.66 -9.59 9.30
CA ALA A 424 -35.28 -9.41 10.62
C ALA A 424 -36.27 -8.23 10.64
N ILE A 425 -35.88 -7.07 10.08
CA ILE A 425 -36.75 -5.88 9.96
C ILE A 425 -38.06 -6.23 9.23
N LEU A 426 -37.96 -6.95 8.10
CA LEU A 426 -39.12 -7.29 7.28
C LEU A 426 -40.00 -8.38 7.92
N GLN A 427 -39.39 -9.33 8.63
CA GLN A 427 -40.13 -10.33 9.42
C GLN A 427 -40.89 -9.69 10.58
N ASN A 428 -40.27 -8.75 11.29
CA ASN A 428 -40.93 -8.02 12.37
C ASN A 428 -42.14 -7.23 11.86
N LYS A 429 -42.02 -6.60 10.69
CA LYS A 429 -43.15 -5.93 10.02
C LYS A 429 -44.30 -6.91 9.74
N GLU A 430 -44.02 -8.04 9.09
CA GLU A 430 -45.03 -9.05 8.76
C GLU A 430 -45.74 -9.59 10.01
N LEU A 431 -44.99 -9.80 11.10
CA LEU A 431 -45.55 -10.23 12.39
C LEU A 431 -46.46 -9.15 13.01
N ARG A 432 -46.09 -7.87 12.91
CA ARG A 432 -46.94 -6.76 13.37
C ARG A 432 -48.24 -6.68 12.57
N GLU A 433 -48.17 -6.79 11.25
CA GLU A 433 -49.35 -6.82 10.36
C GLU A 433 -50.26 -8.03 10.68
N TYR A 434 -49.66 -9.19 10.95
CA TYR A 434 -50.40 -10.38 11.38
C TYR A 434 -51.10 -10.17 12.74
N ASN A 435 -50.39 -9.64 13.73
CA ASN A 435 -50.91 -9.44 15.09
C ASN A 435 -51.92 -8.29 15.20
N ALA A 436 -51.85 -7.28 14.34
CA ALA A 436 -52.77 -6.15 14.33
C ALA A 436 -54.18 -6.50 13.81
N GLY A 437 -54.40 -7.71 13.28
CA GLY A 437 -55.72 -8.22 12.89
C GLY A 437 -56.40 -7.45 11.74
N THR A 438 -55.66 -6.60 11.01
CA THR A 438 -56.19 -5.75 9.96
C THR A 438 -56.50 -6.55 8.69
N SER A 439 -57.76 -6.95 8.55
CA SER A 439 -58.26 -7.66 7.35
C SER A 439 -58.30 -6.79 6.07
N ASN A 440 -57.95 -5.51 6.15
CA ASN A 440 -58.05 -4.54 5.05
C ASN A 440 -56.74 -3.82 4.68
N VAL A 441 -55.60 -4.15 5.28
CA VAL A 441 -54.30 -3.73 4.72
C VAL A 441 -53.87 -4.82 3.75
N ALA A 442 -53.74 -4.46 2.47
CA ALA A 442 -53.44 -5.41 1.41
C ALA A 442 -52.16 -6.16 1.74
N ARG A 443 -52.29 -7.44 2.14
CA ARG A 443 -51.16 -8.38 2.20
C ARG A 443 -50.43 -8.31 0.86
N ASP A 444 -49.11 -8.27 0.91
CA ASP A 444 -48.25 -8.30 -0.28
C ASP A 444 -48.36 -9.68 -0.98
N SER A 445 -49.48 -9.90 -1.67
CA SER A 445 -49.83 -11.15 -2.34
C SER A 445 -49.17 -11.19 -3.72
N VAL A 446 -48.46 -12.29 -3.98
CA VAL A 446 -47.89 -12.61 -5.30
C VAL A 446 -48.98 -12.54 -6.36
N ASP A 447 -50.18 -13.05 -6.06
CA ASP A 447 -51.30 -13.09 -6.98
C ASP A 447 -51.88 -11.69 -7.26
N LYS A 448 -51.91 -10.80 -6.26
CA LYS A 448 -52.31 -9.39 -6.47
C LYS A 448 -51.31 -8.68 -7.38
N ARG A 449 -50.00 -8.86 -7.15
CA ARG A 449 -48.95 -8.23 -7.97
C ARG A 449 -48.93 -8.74 -9.41
N ILE A 450 -49.17 -10.04 -9.62
CA ILE A 450 -49.30 -10.63 -10.96
C ILE A 450 -50.56 -10.10 -11.65
N SER A 451 -51.67 -9.97 -10.93
CA SER A 451 -52.90 -9.38 -11.45
C SER A 451 -52.74 -7.91 -11.85
N ASP A 452 -52.10 -7.10 -11.01
CA ASP A 452 -51.89 -5.66 -11.26
C ASP A 452 -50.95 -5.41 -12.45
N LEU A 453 -49.96 -6.29 -12.65
CA LEU A 453 -49.07 -6.28 -13.81
C LEU A 453 -49.78 -6.72 -15.10
N ALA A 454 -50.61 -7.77 -15.03
CA ALA A 454 -51.31 -8.32 -16.18
C ALA A 454 -52.45 -7.42 -16.68
N ASN A 455 -53.13 -6.73 -15.74
CA ASN A 455 -54.35 -5.97 -16.04
C ASN A 455 -54.14 -4.45 -16.08
N GLY A 456 -52.96 -3.95 -15.70
CA GLY A 456 -52.73 -2.52 -15.45
C GLY A 456 -53.47 -2.06 -14.18
N ILE A 457 -52.93 -1.04 -13.50
CA ILE A 457 -53.47 -0.56 -12.22
C ILE A 457 -54.90 -0.02 -12.44
N ASN A 458 -55.92 -0.81 -12.09
CA ASN A 458 -57.29 -0.33 -12.00
C ASN A 458 -57.41 0.55 -10.76
N ARG A 459 -57.23 1.86 -10.96
CA ARG A 459 -57.43 2.89 -9.94
C ARG A 459 -58.92 3.00 -9.58
N ASN A 460 -59.43 2.03 -8.83
CA ASN A 460 -60.72 2.18 -8.17
C ASN A 460 -60.54 3.06 -6.93
N THR A 461 -61.36 4.08 -6.84
CA THR A 461 -61.38 5.17 -5.83
C THR A 461 -61.48 4.73 -4.37
N ALA A 462 -61.59 3.43 -4.09
CA ALA A 462 -61.57 2.87 -2.74
C ALA A 462 -60.17 2.77 -2.11
N GLU A 463 -59.09 2.75 -2.91
CA GLU A 463 -57.70 2.83 -2.40
C GLU A 463 -57.23 4.30 -2.23
N LEU A 464 -58.07 5.29 -2.58
CA LEU A 464 -57.84 6.73 -2.37
C LEU A 464 -58.63 7.30 -1.18
N ALA A 465 -59.14 6.46 -0.28
CA ALA A 465 -59.50 6.96 1.04
C ALA A 465 -58.19 7.42 1.70
N GLU A 466 -57.89 8.72 1.61
CA GLU A 466 -57.02 9.39 2.57
C GLU A 466 -57.48 8.88 3.93
N ALA A 467 -56.61 8.12 4.60
CA ALA A 467 -56.78 7.93 6.02
C ALA A 467 -56.92 9.35 6.58
N ASP A 468 -58.10 9.67 7.14
CA ASP A 468 -58.33 10.87 7.94
C ASP A 468 -57.05 11.13 8.74
N ASN A 469 -56.63 12.39 8.84
CA ASN A 469 -55.45 12.86 9.57
C ASN A 469 -55.35 12.27 10.98
N ILE A 470 -54.96 11.00 11.10
CA ILE A 470 -54.48 10.39 12.32
C ILE A 470 -53.06 10.91 12.39
N HIS A 471 -52.89 12.01 13.11
CA HIS A 471 -51.58 12.47 13.55
C HIS A 471 -51.01 11.39 14.47
N ILE A 472 -50.43 10.33 13.90
CA ILE A 472 -49.59 9.42 14.65
C ILE A 472 -48.34 10.23 14.98
N PRO A 473 -48.07 10.53 16.26
CA PRO A 473 -46.86 11.24 16.64
C PRO A 473 -45.67 10.45 16.12
N ARG A 474 -44.94 11.03 15.16
CA ARG A 474 -43.73 10.42 14.62
C ARG A 474 -42.64 10.58 15.65
N ASN A 475 -42.21 9.48 16.24
CA ASN A 475 -41.01 9.48 17.05
C ASN A 475 -39.81 9.65 16.13
N ASN A 476 -39.01 10.68 16.40
CA ASN A 476 -37.75 10.90 15.71
C ASN A 476 -36.81 9.72 16.05
N VAL A 477 -36.34 8.99 15.04
CA VAL A 477 -35.40 7.90 15.28
C VAL A 477 -34.02 8.53 15.43
N ILE A 478 -33.44 8.38 16.61
CA ILE A 478 -32.07 8.80 16.92
C ILE A 478 -31.21 7.54 16.88
N LEU A 479 -30.22 7.52 15.99
CA LEU A 479 -29.21 6.49 15.98
C LEU A 479 -27.98 7.05 16.70
N ASP A 480 -27.40 6.29 17.62
CA ASP A 480 -26.12 6.71 18.21
C ASP A 480 -25.06 6.73 17.11
N ILE A 481 -24.61 7.92 16.75
CA ILE A 481 -23.52 8.11 15.79
C ILE A 481 -22.23 7.80 16.55
N PRO A 482 -21.51 6.71 16.19
CA PRO A 482 -20.24 6.41 16.82
C PRO A 482 -19.30 7.60 16.64
N GLN A 483 -18.57 7.97 17.69
CA GLN A 483 -17.45 8.87 17.50
C GLN A 483 -16.37 8.08 16.75
N PRO A 484 -15.70 8.66 15.74
CA PRO A 484 -14.56 8.00 15.13
C PRO A 484 -13.57 7.69 16.25
N SER A 485 -13.08 6.44 16.30
CA SER A 485 -11.87 6.13 17.04
C SER A 485 -10.81 7.16 16.64
N ASN A 486 -10.01 7.63 17.59
CA ASN A 486 -8.95 8.60 17.31
C ASN A 486 -7.95 7.98 16.33
N SER A 487 -8.24 8.07 15.03
CA SER A 487 -7.32 7.79 13.95
C SER A 487 -6.36 8.96 13.92
N TYR A 488 -5.32 8.87 14.75
CA TYR A 488 -4.11 9.63 14.50
C TYR A 488 -3.58 9.15 13.15
N SER A 489 -3.94 9.86 12.08
CA SER A 489 -3.03 10.02 10.96
C SER A 489 -1.72 10.48 11.57
N TYR A 490 -0.67 9.66 11.41
CA TYR A 490 0.68 10.05 11.76
C TYR A 490 1.12 11.17 10.81
N THR A 491 0.65 12.38 11.10
CA THR A 491 1.25 13.64 10.70
C THR A 491 1.75 14.24 11.99
N GLY A 492 3.06 14.21 12.18
CA GLY A 492 3.67 14.67 13.42
C GLY A 492 3.33 16.12 13.70
N THR A 493 2.51 16.35 14.72
CA THR A 493 2.52 17.58 15.53
C THR A 493 1.70 17.39 16.81
N GLY A 494 2.41 17.34 17.95
CA GLY A 494 2.02 17.80 19.29
C GLY A 494 0.66 17.45 19.92
N GLY A 495 0.70 16.63 20.99
CA GLY A 495 -0.11 16.85 22.20
C GLY A 495 -1.27 15.89 22.49
N THR A 496 -1.05 14.94 23.42
CA THR A 496 -1.96 14.36 24.46
C THR A 496 -3.42 14.04 24.08
N ALA A 497 -4.01 12.85 24.25
CA ALA A 497 -3.82 11.79 25.26
C ALA A 497 -4.55 10.46 24.87
N ASN A 498 -4.05 9.36 25.45
CA ASN A 498 -4.67 8.06 25.79
C ASN A 498 -5.17 7.05 24.72
N SER A 499 -4.63 5.82 24.91
CA SER A 499 -5.16 4.44 24.68
C SER A 499 -5.83 4.14 23.34
N THR A 500 -5.48 3.12 22.54
CA THR A 500 -4.94 1.77 22.80
C THR A 500 -4.76 1.11 21.43
N GLY A 501 -3.72 0.28 21.23
CA GLY A 501 -3.81 -0.82 20.24
C GLY A 501 -2.78 -0.90 19.10
N ILE A 502 -1.65 -1.57 19.37
CA ILE A 502 -0.92 -2.51 18.49
C ILE A 502 -0.42 -1.99 17.12
N GLY A 503 0.71 -1.29 17.12
CA GLY A 503 1.54 -1.08 15.93
C GLY A 503 2.43 -2.30 15.66
N ASN A 504 2.15 -3.02 14.58
CA ASN A 504 2.95 -4.16 14.11
C ASN A 504 4.15 -3.64 13.30
N SER A 505 5.19 -3.17 13.98
CA SER A 505 6.50 -2.98 13.34
C SER A 505 7.22 -4.33 13.35
N THR A 506 7.57 -4.86 12.18
CA THR A 506 8.29 -6.14 12.08
C THR A 506 9.75 -5.95 12.50
N TYR A 507 9.98 -5.86 13.81
CA TYR A 507 11.30 -6.07 14.41
C TYR A 507 11.45 -7.55 14.76
N PRO A 508 12.66 -8.13 14.65
CA PRO A 508 12.89 -9.52 15.06
C PRO A 508 12.59 -9.65 16.55
N SER A 509 11.75 -10.62 16.93
CA SER A 509 11.45 -10.91 18.33
C SER A 509 12.71 -11.39 19.05
N ILE A 510 12.80 -11.09 20.35
CA ILE A 510 13.91 -11.57 21.17
C ILE A 510 13.50 -12.92 21.73
N SER A 511 14.17 -13.98 21.31
CA SER A 511 13.98 -15.32 21.89
C SER A 511 14.07 -15.27 23.41
N ALA A 512 13.15 -15.97 24.08
CA ALA A 512 13.12 -16.07 25.52
C ALA A 512 14.50 -16.50 26.05
N ILE A 513 15.01 -15.75 27.03
CA ILE A 513 16.24 -16.08 27.72
C ILE A 513 15.84 -16.86 28.96
N GLU A 514 16.36 -18.08 29.10
CA GLU A 514 16.12 -18.91 30.28
C GLU A 514 16.96 -18.40 31.46
N GLY A 515 16.49 -18.67 32.67
CA GLY A 515 17.18 -18.28 33.90
C GLY A 515 16.43 -17.23 34.72
N ASN A 516 17.08 -16.76 35.77
CA ASN A 516 16.53 -15.77 36.69
C ASN A 516 16.50 -14.36 36.07
N ALA A 517 15.86 -13.40 36.75
CA ALA A 517 15.70 -12.03 36.23
C ALA A 517 17.03 -11.35 35.89
N PHE A 518 18.09 -11.64 36.64
CA PHE A 518 19.41 -11.08 36.43
C PHE A 518 20.06 -11.63 35.15
N GLU A 519 20.01 -12.95 34.95
CA GLU A 519 20.53 -13.61 33.73
C GLU A 519 19.81 -13.11 32.47
N GLN A 520 18.48 -12.97 32.57
CA GLN A 520 17.66 -12.40 31.50
C GLN A 520 18.02 -10.92 31.22
N ALA A 521 18.21 -10.11 32.27
CA ALA A 521 18.60 -8.71 32.11
C ALA A 521 19.98 -8.56 31.45
N THR A 522 20.97 -9.31 31.92
CA THR A 522 22.32 -9.32 31.34
C THR A 522 22.29 -9.78 29.88
N GLY A 523 21.51 -10.82 29.57
CA GLY A 523 21.34 -11.31 28.20
C GLY A 523 20.67 -10.29 27.26
N LEU A 524 19.63 -9.58 27.74
CA LEU A 524 19.00 -8.49 26.99
C LEU A 524 19.97 -7.36 26.72
N LEU A 525 20.71 -6.91 27.74
CA LEU A 525 21.70 -5.84 27.60
C LEU A 525 22.82 -6.21 26.64
N ARG A 526 23.33 -7.45 26.70
CA ARG A 526 24.34 -7.94 25.75
C ARG A 526 23.84 -7.85 24.30
N LYS A 527 22.57 -8.19 24.05
CA LYS A 527 21.95 -8.10 22.72
C LYS A 527 21.72 -6.66 22.27
N PHE A 528 21.33 -5.76 23.17
CA PHE A 528 21.00 -4.37 22.82
C PHE A 528 22.21 -3.45 22.69
N GLU A 529 23.20 -3.56 23.59
CA GLU A 529 24.30 -2.61 23.66
C GLU A 529 25.43 -2.96 22.67
N GLY A 530 25.62 -4.25 22.35
CA GLY A 530 26.76 -4.71 21.54
C GLY A 530 28.11 -4.52 22.24
N PHE A 531 29.13 -5.27 21.82
CA PHE A 531 30.47 -5.15 22.41
C PHE A 531 31.38 -4.28 21.54
N ILE A 532 31.98 -3.23 22.13
CA ILE A 532 33.03 -2.43 21.52
C ILE A 532 34.35 -2.56 22.33
N SER A 533 35.44 -2.89 21.65
CA SER A 533 36.73 -3.13 22.32
C SER A 533 37.55 -1.86 22.54
N LYS A 534 37.33 -0.80 21.75
CA LYS A 534 38.04 0.49 21.86
C LYS A 534 37.12 1.54 22.46
N ALA A 535 37.66 2.35 23.36
CA ALA A 535 36.95 3.46 23.94
C ALA A 535 36.59 4.51 22.88
N ASP A 536 35.31 4.87 22.81
CA ASP A 536 34.79 5.94 21.95
C ASP A 536 34.11 7.02 22.80
N TRP A 537 34.08 8.28 22.33
CA TRP A 537 33.42 9.36 23.05
C TRP A 537 31.92 9.34 22.80
N ASP A 538 31.13 9.25 23.87
CA ASP A 538 29.68 9.36 23.82
C ASP A 538 29.21 10.51 24.72
N VAL A 539 28.60 11.55 24.13
CA VAL A 539 27.96 12.76 24.70
C VAL A 539 28.64 13.40 25.92
N ASN A 540 28.85 12.67 27.01
CA ASN A 540 29.41 13.10 28.29
C ASN A 540 30.58 12.26 28.84
N ALA A 541 30.91 11.09 28.26
CA ALA A 541 31.98 10.22 28.75
C ALA A 541 32.54 9.29 27.65
N HIS A 542 33.76 8.82 27.83
CA HIS A 542 34.26 7.70 27.01
C HIS A 542 33.58 6.41 27.43
N ARG A 543 33.12 5.63 26.44
CA ARG A 543 32.47 4.34 26.65
C ARG A 543 33.18 3.22 25.91
N ALA A 544 33.23 2.05 26.54
CA ALA A 544 33.76 0.82 25.97
C ALA A 544 32.95 -0.38 26.49
N GLY A 545 33.20 -1.58 25.95
CA GLY A 545 32.46 -2.79 26.32
C GLY A 545 31.00 -2.71 25.85
N TYR A 546 30.06 -2.88 26.79
CA TYR A 546 28.60 -2.83 26.54
C TYR A 546 28.02 -1.45 26.90
N GLY A 547 28.57 -0.39 26.28
CA GLY A 547 28.13 0.99 26.50
C GLY A 547 28.46 1.57 27.89
N SER A 548 29.47 1.03 28.58
CA SER A 548 29.84 1.42 29.94
C SER A 548 30.96 2.47 29.94
N ASP A 549 30.89 3.42 30.87
CA ASP A 549 31.97 4.36 31.20
C ASP A 549 32.98 3.79 32.21
N THR A 550 32.81 2.52 32.60
CA THR A 550 33.70 1.79 33.51
C THR A 550 33.97 0.37 33.01
N ILE A 551 34.99 -0.28 33.55
CA ILE A 551 35.26 -1.71 33.41
C ILE A 551 35.48 -2.31 34.80
N THR A 552 35.26 -3.62 34.93
CA THR A 552 35.51 -4.36 36.17
C THR A 552 36.58 -5.41 35.91
N LYS A 553 37.75 -5.22 36.53
CA LYS A 553 38.90 -6.12 36.42
C LYS A 553 38.64 -7.46 37.11
N ALA A 554 39.50 -8.44 36.83
CA ALA A 554 39.43 -9.77 37.43
C ALA A 554 39.56 -9.78 38.97
N ASP A 555 40.23 -8.78 39.55
CA ASP A 555 40.36 -8.56 40.99
C ASP A 555 39.14 -7.81 41.60
N GLY A 556 38.13 -7.50 40.80
CA GLY A 556 36.95 -6.72 41.20
C GLY A 556 37.13 -5.21 41.18
N THR A 557 38.32 -4.70 40.81
CA THR A 557 38.58 -3.26 40.76
C THR A 557 37.81 -2.61 39.62
N ILE A 558 37.09 -1.52 39.94
CA ILE A 558 36.34 -0.71 38.96
C ILE A 558 37.26 0.38 38.41
N VAL A 559 37.43 0.44 37.09
CA VAL A 559 38.29 1.42 36.41
C VAL A 559 37.46 2.23 35.42
N LYS A 560 37.62 3.55 35.40
CA LYS A 560 36.95 4.44 34.45
C LYS A 560 37.58 4.32 33.06
N VAL A 561 36.74 4.26 32.02
CA VAL A 561 37.20 4.23 30.63
C VAL A 561 37.79 5.59 30.25
N THR A 562 39.00 5.58 29.69
CA THR A 562 39.74 6.77 29.26
C THR A 562 39.98 6.75 27.74
N PRO A 563 40.23 7.91 27.10
CA PRO A 563 40.50 7.95 25.67
C PRO A 563 41.68 7.03 25.29
N GLY A 564 41.50 6.23 24.23
CA GLY A 564 42.52 5.30 23.73
C GLY A 564 42.64 3.97 24.50
N MET A 565 41.88 3.78 25.58
CA MET A 565 41.84 2.52 26.32
C MET A 565 41.22 1.40 25.46
N SER A 566 41.85 0.22 25.45
CA SER A 566 41.29 -1.00 24.89
C SER A 566 40.81 -1.91 26.02
N VAL A 567 39.61 -2.46 25.88
CA VAL A 567 38.91 -3.23 26.91
C VAL A 567 38.74 -4.68 26.44
N SER A 568 39.08 -5.63 27.31
CA SER A 568 38.87 -7.05 27.06
C SER A 568 37.38 -7.39 27.15
N ARG A 569 36.94 -8.44 26.43
CA ARG A 569 35.54 -8.89 26.52
C ARG A 569 35.22 -9.39 27.92
N GLU A 570 36.19 -10.00 28.58
CA GLU A 570 36.07 -10.59 29.90
C GLU A 570 35.87 -9.50 30.98
N ASP A 571 36.62 -8.39 30.89
CA ASP A 571 36.43 -7.24 31.79
C ASP A 571 35.09 -6.54 31.54
N ALA A 572 34.66 -6.44 30.28
CA ALA A 572 33.38 -5.86 29.91
C ALA A 572 32.18 -6.72 30.36
N GLU A 573 32.28 -8.05 30.31
CA GLU A 573 31.25 -8.97 30.81
C GLU A 573 31.13 -8.90 32.33
N ARG A 574 32.26 -8.83 33.06
CA ARG A 574 32.24 -8.61 34.51
C ARG A 574 31.59 -7.28 34.87
N ASP A 575 31.91 -6.22 34.11
CA ASP A 575 31.32 -4.90 34.32
C ASP A 575 29.82 -4.89 34.03
N LEU A 576 29.41 -5.53 32.94
CA LEU A 576 28.01 -5.67 32.56
C LEU A 576 27.22 -6.39 33.66
N ALA A 577 27.73 -7.50 34.19
CA ALA A 577 27.11 -8.23 35.28
C ALA A 577 26.96 -7.35 36.54
N ARG A 578 28.03 -6.70 36.98
CA ARG A 578 28.00 -5.78 38.14
C ARG A 578 26.97 -4.67 37.95
N ARG A 579 27.01 -3.98 36.82
CA ARG A 579 26.09 -2.86 36.52
C ARG A 579 24.65 -3.33 36.39
N THR A 580 24.40 -4.50 35.80
CA THR A 580 23.06 -5.09 35.74
C THR A 580 22.46 -5.19 37.16
N GLN A 581 23.24 -5.64 38.14
CA GLN A 581 22.79 -5.73 39.54
C GLN A 581 22.54 -4.35 40.15
N GLU A 582 23.41 -3.38 39.90
CA GLU A 582 23.26 -2.00 40.39
C GLU A 582 21.99 -1.34 39.86
N PHE A 583 21.70 -1.52 38.57
CA PHE A 583 20.48 -1.02 37.95
C PHE A 583 19.24 -1.76 38.44
N ALA A 584 19.27 -3.08 38.60
CA ALA A 584 18.18 -3.84 39.20
C ALA A 584 17.88 -3.36 40.62
N ASN A 585 18.92 -3.13 41.44
CA ASN A 585 18.77 -2.58 42.78
C ASN A 585 18.21 -1.15 42.77
N ARG A 586 18.57 -0.32 41.78
CA ARG A 586 18.00 1.02 41.61
C ARG A 586 16.52 0.95 41.24
N VAL A 587 16.16 0.09 40.29
CA VAL A 587 14.76 -0.13 39.91
C VAL A 587 13.94 -0.62 41.10
N LYS A 588 14.46 -1.57 41.89
CA LYS A 588 13.81 -2.07 43.10
C LYS A 588 13.50 -0.94 44.10
N ARG A 589 14.39 0.05 44.22
CA ARG A 589 14.12 1.25 45.03
C ARG A 589 13.10 2.19 44.39
N ASP A 590 13.18 2.38 43.07
CA ASP A 590 12.30 3.32 42.35
C ASP A 590 10.82 2.87 42.33
N ILE A 591 10.54 1.57 42.27
CA ILE A 591 9.16 1.04 42.23
C ILE A 591 8.65 0.49 43.57
N SER A 592 9.52 0.35 44.58
CA SER A 592 9.39 -0.38 45.86
C SER A 592 9.82 -1.86 45.84
N PRO A 593 10.48 -2.35 46.92
CA PRO A 593 10.83 -3.76 47.09
C PRO A 593 9.65 -4.71 46.93
N GLU A 594 8.50 -4.35 47.47
CA GLU A 594 7.29 -5.16 47.49
C GLU A 594 6.70 -5.33 46.09
N ALA A 595 6.70 -4.27 45.28
CA ALA A 595 6.28 -4.35 43.89
C ALA A 595 7.28 -5.15 43.06
N TRP A 596 8.59 -4.93 43.26
CA TRP A 596 9.64 -5.65 42.55
C TRP A 596 9.54 -7.16 42.73
N ASP A 597 9.43 -7.63 43.97
CA ASP A 597 9.42 -9.06 44.29
C ASP A 597 8.17 -9.79 43.76
N LYS A 598 7.10 -9.06 43.41
CA LYS A 598 5.88 -9.60 42.79
C LYS A 598 5.91 -9.63 41.26
N LEU A 599 6.86 -8.95 40.62
CA LEU A 599 6.97 -8.94 39.16
C LEU A 599 7.62 -10.23 38.65
N PRO A 600 7.19 -10.77 37.49
CA PRO A 600 7.82 -11.93 36.89
C PRO A 600 9.26 -11.60 36.43
N PRO A 601 10.15 -12.62 36.31
CA PRO A 601 11.54 -12.41 35.92
C PRO A 601 11.73 -11.62 34.61
N LYS A 602 10.83 -11.81 33.64
CA LYS A 602 10.84 -11.07 32.36
C LYS A 602 10.60 -9.56 32.54
N ALA A 603 9.67 -9.20 33.44
CA ALA A 603 9.36 -7.80 33.75
C ALA A 603 10.48 -7.13 34.54
N GLN A 604 11.05 -7.84 35.52
CA GLN A 604 12.23 -7.38 36.27
C GLN A 604 13.44 -7.17 35.33
N ALA A 605 13.65 -8.09 34.38
CA ALA A 605 14.73 -8.00 33.41
C ALA A 605 14.59 -6.80 32.49
N VAL A 606 13.38 -6.57 31.96
CA VAL A 606 13.10 -5.45 31.07
C VAL A 606 13.19 -4.10 31.79
N LEU A 607 12.68 -3.99 33.02
CA LEU A 607 12.83 -2.75 33.79
C LEU A 607 14.31 -2.43 34.08
N THR A 608 15.13 -3.45 34.33
CA THR A 608 16.59 -3.30 34.48
C THR A 608 17.22 -2.81 33.17
N SER A 609 16.88 -3.43 32.02
CA SER A 609 17.34 -2.99 30.70
C SER A 609 16.93 -1.55 30.39
N TYR A 610 15.68 -1.20 30.71
CA TYR A 610 15.14 0.14 30.54
C TYR A 610 15.94 1.17 31.35
N ALA A 611 16.20 0.88 32.63
CA ALA A 611 16.94 1.75 33.53
C ALA A 611 18.41 1.89 33.12
N TYR A 612 19.04 0.85 32.58
CA TYR A 612 20.40 0.91 32.05
C TYR A 612 20.49 1.93 30.90
N ASN A 613 19.50 1.92 29.99
CA ASN A 613 19.46 2.83 28.85
C ASN A 613 19.10 4.28 29.23
N TYR A 614 18.13 4.47 30.14
CA TYR A 614 17.68 5.81 30.56
C TYR A 614 18.49 6.40 31.72
N GLY A 615 19.39 5.60 32.31
CA GLY A 615 20.15 5.90 33.51
C GLY A 615 19.35 5.80 34.82
N SER A 616 18.02 5.92 34.77
CA SER A 616 17.12 5.84 35.94
C SER A 616 15.66 5.70 35.51
N LEU A 617 14.80 5.10 36.35
CA LEU A 617 13.35 5.10 36.14
C LEU A 617 12.67 6.37 36.68
N THR A 618 13.36 7.15 37.51
CA THR A 618 12.79 8.34 38.16
C THR A 618 12.29 9.41 37.18
N ARG A 619 12.83 9.44 35.96
CA ARG A 619 12.37 10.35 34.88
C ARG A 619 11.09 9.88 34.18
N THR A 620 10.66 8.65 34.45
CA THR A 620 9.54 8.00 33.75
C THR A 620 8.50 7.51 34.76
N LYS A 621 7.81 8.46 35.41
CA LYS A 621 6.75 8.19 36.40
C LYS A 621 5.69 7.20 35.88
N SER A 622 5.32 7.28 34.61
CA SER A 622 4.34 6.36 34.01
C SER A 622 4.78 4.89 34.04
N VAL A 623 6.08 4.61 33.88
CA VAL A 623 6.63 3.25 33.91
C VAL A 623 6.67 2.73 35.34
N ILE A 624 7.01 3.59 36.31
CA ILE A 624 6.97 3.26 37.74
C ILE A 624 5.54 2.89 38.16
N THR A 625 4.56 3.75 37.85
CA THR A 625 3.15 3.50 38.20
C THR A 625 2.62 2.24 37.53
N ALA A 626 2.94 2.02 36.25
CA ALA A 626 2.53 0.81 35.54
C ALA A 626 3.19 -0.47 36.08
N ALA A 627 4.45 -0.40 36.52
CA ALA A 627 5.14 -1.51 37.17
C ALA A 627 4.49 -1.86 38.52
N GLN A 628 4.18 -0.86 39.34
CA GLN A 628 3.48 -1.04 40.61
C GLN A 628 2.08 -1.63 40.42
N GLU A 629 1.34 -1.16 39.42
CA GLU A 629 0.02 -1.67 39.11
C GLU A 629 0.10 -3.12 38.59
N SER A 630 1.04 -3.42 37.70
CA SER A 630 1.23 -4.78 37.18
C SER A 630 1.65 -5.75 38.29
N ALA A 631 2.45 -5.29 39.27
CA ALA A 631 2.80 -6.06 40.45
C ALA A 631 1.60 -6.33 41.38
N ARG A 632 0.58 -5.45 41.35
CA ARG A 632 -0.65 -5.59 42.13
C ARG A 632 -1.67 -6.50 41.45
N THR A 633 -1.83 -6.37 40.14
CA THR A 633 -2.86 -7.08 39.36
C THR A 633 -2.39 -8.40 38.76
N GLY A 634 -1.07 -8.56 38.57
CA GLY A 634 -0.49 -9.67 37.82
C GLY A 634 -0.60 -9.51 36.29
N ASP A 635 -1.33 -8.51 35.79
CA ASP A 635 -1.42 -8.22 34.35
C ASP A 635 -0.25 -7.34 33.90
N MET A 636 0.58 -7.89 33.03
CA MET A 636 1.77 -7.22 32.52
C MET A 636 1.48 -6.29 31.33
N THR A 637 0.25 -6.24 30.83
CA THR A 637 -0.17 -5.40 29.70
C THR A 637 0.03 -3.92 29.98
N ALA A 638 -0.28 -3.49 31.21
CA ALA A 638 -0.09 -2.10 31.63
C ALA A 638 1.39 -1.69 31.58
N LEU A 639 2.28 -2.52 32.15
CA LEU A 639 3.72 -2.28 32.12
C LEU A 639 4.29 -2.34 30.70
N ALA A 640 3.92 -3.35 29.91
CA ALA A 640 4.36 -3.49 28.53
C ALA A 640 3.95 -2.26 27.69
N ASN A 641 2.71 -1.79 27.83
CA ASN A 641 2.25 -0.59 27.14
C ASN A 641 2.95 0.68 27.63
N ALA A 642 3.20 0.82 28.94
CA ALA A 642 3.92 1.97 29.47
C ALA A 642 5.35 2.07 28.92
N ILE A 643 6.02 0.93 28.72
CA ILE A 643 7.34 0.85 28.07
C ILE A 643 7.22 1.10 26.57
N ARG A 644 6.23 0.50 25.90
CA ARG A 644 5.99 0.67 24.46
C ARG A 644 5.73 2.13 24.10
N ASN A 645 4.99 2.86 24.93
CA ASN A 645 4.68 4.28 24.73
C ASN A 645 5.92 5.18 24.78
N ARG A 646 7.06 4.68 25.28
CA ARG A 646 8.36 5.39 25.26
C ARG A 646 9.09 5.24 23.94
N GLN A 647 8.49 4.56 22.96
CA GLN A 647 9.06 4.43 21.62
C GLN A 647 9.27 5.76 20.91
N VAL A 648 8.53 6.82 21.28
CA VAL A 648 8.66 8.16 20.69
C VAL A 648 9.80 8.99 21.31
N ASP A 649 10.38 8.54 22.41
CA ASP A 649 11.47 9.25 23.08
C ASP A 649 12.70 9.34 22.15
N ASN A 650 13.48 10.42 22.27
CA ASN A 650 14.64 10.71 21.42
C ASN A 650 14.34 10.60 19.91
N ASN A 651 13.21 11.17 19.46
CA ASN A 651 12.77 11.13 18.05
C ASN A 651 12.66 9.71 17.48
N GLY A 652 12.30 8.71 18.29
CA GLY A 652 12.09 7.34 17.82
C GLY A 652 13.34 6.48 17.75
N VAL A 653 14.51 6.99 18.17
CA VAL A 653 15.78 6.22 18.14
C VAL A 653 15.67 4.91 18.93
N ASN A 654 14.97 4.93 20.07
CA ASN A 654 14.78 3.76 20.92
C ASN A 654 13.53 2.94 20.58
N ALA A 655 12.77 3.28 19.53
CA ALA A 655 11.47 2.67 19.24
C ALA A 655 11.54 1.15 19.14
N ARG A 656 12.51 0.65 18.36
CA ARG A 656 12.74 -0.80 18.20
C ARG A 656 12.98 -1.50 19.53
N ARG A 657 13.87 -0.96 20.37
CA ARG A 657 14.22 -1.54 21.68
C ARG A 657 13.01 -1.56 22.62
N ARG A 658 12.25 -0.47 22.70
CA ARG A 658 11.06 -0.36 23.56
C ARG A 658 9.97 -1.33 23.14
N ASN A 659 9.77 -1.51 21.84
CA ASN A 659 8.81 -2.48 21.33
C ASN A 659 9.25 -3.93 21.59
N GLN A 660 10.53 -4.26 21.38
CA GLN A 660 11.10 -5.58 21.71
C GLN A 660 11.03 -5.92 23.20
N GLU A 661 11.29 -4.95 24.07
CA GLU A 661 11.17 -5.10 25.52
C GLU A 661 9.72 -5.27 25.98
N ALA A 662 8.78 -4.53 25.40
CA ALA A 662 7.35 -4.68 25.68
C ALA A 662 6.83 -6.07 25.25
N ASP A 663 7.29 -6.59 24.11
CA ASP A 663 6.95 -7.94 23.66
C ASP A 663 7.59 -9.02 24.52
N TYR A 664 8.83 -8.81 24.96
CA TYR A 664 9.53 -9.72 25.87
C TYR A 664 8.78 -9.90 27.19
N ILE A 665 8.21 -8.81 27.74
CA ILE A 665 7.34 -8.85 28.93
C ILE A 665 6.11 -9.74 28.68
N LEU A 666 5.49 -9.60 27.52
CA LEU A 666 4.28 -10.34 27.15
C LEU A 666 4.56 -11.77 26.66
N GLY A 667 5.84 -12.14 26.51
CA GLY A 667 6.24 -13.46 26.01
C GLY A 667 5.92 -13.69 24.53
N LYS A 668 5.95 -12.62 23.73
CA LYS A 668 5.69 -12.65 22.28
C LYS A 668 6.94 -12.87 21.43
#